data_AF-A0A8H7UR38-F1
#
_entry.id   AF-A0A8H7UR38-F1
#
_cell.length_a   1.000
_cell.length_b   1.000
_cell.length_c   1.000
_cell.angle_alpha   90.00
_cell.angle_beta   90.00
_cell.angle_gamma   90.00
#
_symmetry.space_group_name_H-M   'P 1'
#
loop_
_entity.id
_entity.type
_entity.pdbx_description
1 polymer ?
#
loop_
_entity_poly.entity_id
_entity_poly.type
_entity_poly.pdbx_seq_one_letter_code
_entity_poly.pdbx_strand_id
1 'polypeptide(L)'
;MTSYLTTNLGQMALKKNYEEKKQMVNAWELIQKKTFTKWVNNKLDLRSIPNIVHLNQDLANGVRLIQLLEIIGGESLRPFNQNPGMIFQKMENVNKALDFIKLRGVALTNIGAEDIVNKNLKLVLGMLWTIILRFTIADINQDGKNAKEGLLLWCQRKTAQYEEVDVRDFTYSWTDGLAFCALIHHHHPELIDFDSLDKNDRHGNTALAFEIAEKELNIPKLLDVEDVCDISKPDERSVMTYVAEYFHAFSARDEFETAGRRVAKFADVLASVWDMEHQYELRVCALMDAVEFIQGEWDNTELTDSYFDAKEKSMAFDIYKSTEKRSWVAEKKNIDALLGNIQTKAKTYNLKPYYPPNGLTLQDLDNTWNFLLQNEAKYHRRLNRTIREIKEGLRKAYAEAANDFQQQLDSISAELVNLEGSLQSQLHLVQSLTKSFEPLQESLSIIQMLDHECIEANTEENDYTVYSLEDLSFGLDLVKEAVQKKSAFIQNQIVSRNMTNLTPAQLEEFEQTFRYFDKDCTNTLSVSEFKYALSSLGIVYDDKLESVFYQITNNSDFATFEQFIRFMVSVTEDKTTPGQLMDSFRTMAGDKPYVTELDLRMSQIPVKMIDYLKKTMPTSAVNEFDGYDYESYLAEMFN
;
A
#
# COMPACT_ATOMS: atom_id res chain seq x y z
N MET A 1 -66.63 -55.38 -92.41
CA MET A 1 -66.61 -53.97 -91.98
C MET A 1 -65.75 -53.71 -90.74
N THR A 2 -65.13 -54.74 -90.14
CA THR A 2 -64.34 -54.67 -88.87
C THR A 2 -62.82 -54.54 -89.04
N SER A 3 -62.27 -54.72 -90.26
CA SER A 3 -60.82 -54.60 -90.51
C SER A 3 -60.34 -53.16 -90.83
N TYR A 4 -61.25 -52.28 -91.28
CA TYR A 4 -60.92 -50.89 -91.60
C TYR A 4 -60.93 -49.96 -90.38
N LEU A 5 -61.67 -50.29 -89.32
CA LEU A 5 -61.76 -49.48 -88.09
C LEU A 5 -60.57 -49.71 -87.14
N THR A 6 -60.05 -50.94 -87.04
CA THR A 6 -58.87 -51.26 -86.22
C THR A 6 -57.56 -50.69 -86.78
N THR A 7 -57.46 -50.57 -88.10
CA THR A 7 -56.26 -50.00 -88.77
C THR A 7 -56.16 -48.48 -88.57
N ASN A 8 -57.29 -47.77 -88.53
CA ASN A 8 -57.33 -46.32 -88.33
C ASN A 8 -57.07 -45.90 -86.87
N LEU A 9 -57.58 -46.66 -85.90
CA LEU A 9 -57.33 -46.45 -84.47
C LEU A 9 -55.86 -46.72 -84.10
N GLY A 10 -55.23 -47.75 -84.67
CA GLY A 10 -53.81 -48.04 -84.47
C GLY A 10 -52.88 -46.99 -85.07
N GLN A 11 -53.22 -46.44 -86.24
CA GLN A 11 -52.45 -45.36 -86.88
C GLN A 11 -52.63 -44.00 -86.18
N MET A 12 -53.82 -43.69 -85.64
CA MET A 12 -54.04 -42.51 -84.81
C MET A 12 -53.29 -42.59 -83.48
N ALA A 13 -53.27 -43.75 -82.81
CA ALA A 13 -52.52 -43.96 -81.58
C ALA A 13 -51.00 -43.87 -81.81
N LEU A 14 -50.48 -44.40 -82.93
CA LEU A 14 -49.08 -44.27 -83.31
C LEU A 14 -48.69 -42.83 -83.69
N LYS A 15 -49.56 -42.07 -84.38
CA LYS A 15 -49.34 -40.64 -84.65
C LYS A 15 -49.36 -39.81 -83.38
N LYS A 16 -50.30 -40.05 -82.47
CA LYS A 16 -50.38 -39.34 -81.18
C LYS A 16 -49.17 -39.61 -80.31
N ASN A 17 -48.72 -40.87 -80.22
CA ASN A 17 -47.51 -41.27 -79.49
C ASN A 17 -46.22 -40.74 -80.16
N TYR A 18 -46.20 -40.59 -81.49
CA TYR A 18 -45.11 -39.94 -82.22
C TYR A 18 -45.10 -38.41 -82.04
N GLU A 19 -46.26 -37.75 -82.00
CA GLU A 19 -46.40 -36.32 -81.74
C GLU A 19 -46.11 -35.96 -80.28
N GLU A 20 -46.57 -36.77 -79.31
CA GLU A 20 -46.23 -36.66 -77.89
C GLU A 20 -44.72 -36.88 -77.67
N LYS A 21 -44.12 -37.89 -78.32
CA LYS A 21 -42.65 -38.05 -78.32
C LYS A 21 -41.92 -36.90 -79.00
N LYS A 22 -42.44 -36.35 -80.09
CA LYS A 22 -41.84 -35.20 -80.80
C LYS A 22 -41.97 -33.90 -79.99
N GLN A 23 -43.07 -33.71 -79.26
CA GLN A 23 -43.25 -32.62 -78.30
C GLN A 23 -42.29 -32.78 -77.11
N MET A 24 -42.14 -33.98 -76.55
CA MET A 24 -41.14 -34.26 -75.49
C MET A 24 -39.69 -34.09 -75.97
N VAL A 25 -39.37 -34.50 -77.21
CA VAL A 25 -38.03 -34.36 -77.81
C VAL A 25 -37.67 -32.90 -78.10
N ASN A 26 -38.66 -32.00 -78.24
CA ASN A 26 -38.41 -30.56 -78.42
C ASN A 26 -38.54 -29.75 -77.11
N ALA A 27 -39.22 -30.28 -76.09
CA ALA A 27 -39.45 -29.58 -74.83
C ALA A 27 -38.15 -29.30 -74.07
N TRP A 28 -37.27 -30.29 -73.94
CA TRP A 28 -35.97 -30.12 -73.27
C TRP A 28 -35.07 -29.10 -73.99
N GLU A 29 -35.09 -29.06 -75.33
CA GLU A 29 -34.32 -28.06 -76.12
C GLU A 29 -34.85 -26.65 -75.88
N LEU A 30 -36.17 -26.48 -75.72
CA LEU A 30 -36.79 -25.19 -75.47
C LEU A 30 -36.43 -24.65 -74.08
N ILE A 31 -36.53 -25.49 -73.04
CA ILE A 31 -36.20 -25.13 -71.65
C ILE A 31 -34.72 -24.79 -71.55
N GLN A 32 -33.85 -25.65 -72.07
CA GLN A 32 -32.41 -25.42 -72.05
C GLN A 32 -32.04 -24.13 -72.79
N LYS A 33 -32.70 -23.85 -73.93
CA LYS A 33 -32.55 -22.57 -74.63
C LYS A 33 -32.97 -21.39 -73.75
N LYS A 34 -34.12 -21.43 -73.07
CA LYS A 34 -34.57 -20.36 -72.17
C LYS A 34 -33.55 -20.16 -71.03
N THR A 35 -33.22 -21.23 -70.30
CA THR A 35 -32.30 -21.21 -69.16
C THR A 35 -30.94 -20.66 -69.54
N PHE A 36 -30.35 -21.14 -70.63
CA PHE A 36 -29.04 -20.66 -71.08
C PHE A 36 -29.11 -19.22 -71.61
N THR A 37 -30.23 -18.80 -72.21
CA THR A 37 -30.41 -17.39 -72.58
C THR A 37 -30.42 -16.49 -71.35
N LYS A 38 -31.19 -16.85 -70.31
CA LYS A 38 -31.22 -16.11 -69.05
C LYS A 38 -29.86 -16.11 -68.36
N TRP A 39 -29.15 -17.24 -68.36
CA TRP A 39 -27.80 -17.34 -67.79
C TRP A 39 -26.80 -16.43 -68.52
N VAL A 40 -26.80 -16.44 -69.85
CA VAL A 40 -25.94 -15.56 -70.66
C VAL A 40 -26.26 -14.09 -70.36
N ASN A 41 -27.54 -13.71 -70.35
CA ASN A 41 -27.96 -12.35 -70.05
C ASN A 41 -27.51 -11.91 -68.65
N ASN A 42 -27.70 -12.76 -67.64
CA ASN A 42 -27.22 -12.47 -66.29
C ASN A 42 -25.71 -12.21 -66.24
N LYS A 43 -24.89 -12.96 -67.00
CA LYS A 43 -23.45 -12.68 -67.06
C LYS A 43 -23.15 -11.41 -67.86
N LEU A 44 -23.89 -11.11 -68.95
CA LEU A 44 -23.72 -9.89 -69.74
C LEU A 44 -24.10 -8.62 -68.97
N ASP A 45 -25.13 -8.69 -68.13
CA ASP A 45 -25.60 -7.60 -67.27
C ASP A 45 -24.51 -7.13 -66.29
N LEU A 46 -23.59 -8.02 -65.86
CA LEU A 46 -22.44 -7.66 -65.01
C LEU A 46 -21.53 -6.58 -65.62
N ARG A 47 -21.51 -6.44 -66.94
CA ARG A 47 -20.78 -5.36 -67.65
C ARG A 47 -21.72 -4.43 -68.43
N SER A 48 -23.01 -4.43 -68.08
CA SER A 48 -24.07 -3.64 -68.73
C SER A 48 -24.09 -3.84 -70.26
N ILE A 49 -23.80 -5.07 -70.71
CA ILE A 49 -23.79 -5.42 -72.13
C ILE A 49 -25.23 -5.75 -72.56
N PRO A 50 -25.73 -5.26 -73.72
CA PRO A 50 -27.12 -5.50 -74.10
C PRO A 50 -27.45 -6.98 -74.25
N ASN A 51 -28.56 -7.37 -73.61
CA ASN A 51 -29.06 -8.73 -73.53
C ASN A 51 -29.43 -9.33 -74.89
N ILE A 52 -29.26 -10.65 -74.98
CA ILE A 52 -29.66 -11.46 -76.13
C ILE A 52 -31.12 -11.90 -76.00
N VAL A 53 -31.81 -11.99 -77.13
CA VAL A 53 -33.22 -12.39 -77.24
C VAL A 53 -33.35 -13.74 -77.93
N HIS A 54 -32.51 -13.99 -78.94
CA HIS A 54 -32.51 -15.23 -79.71
C HIS A 54 -31.13 -15.88 -79.65
N LEU A 55 -30.97 -16.81 -78.70
CA LEU A 55 -29.70 -17.49 -78.37
C LEU A 55 -28.82 -17.86 -79.58
N ASN A 56 -29.36 -18.62 -80.53
CA ASN A 56 -28.61 -19.10 -81.69
C ASN A 56 -28.41 -18.04 -82.79
N GLN A 57 -29.16 -16.93 -82.77
CA GLN A 57 -29.00 -15.85 -83.75
C GLN A 57 -28.01 -14.80 -83.25
N ASP A 58 -28.11 -14.43 -81.98
CA ASP A 58 -27.35 -13.34 -81.38
C ASP A 58 -25.90 -13.76 -81.08
N LEU A 59 -25.66 -15.06 -80.88
CA LEU A 59 -24.31 -15.62 -80.75
C LEU A 59 -23.63 -15.91 -82.10
N ALA A 60 -24.39 -15.95 -83.20
CA ALA A 60 -23.89 -16.38 -84.51
C ALA A 60 -22.83 -15.46 -85.12
N ASN A 61 -22.76 -14.21 -84.69
CA ASN A 61 -21.74 -13.27 -85.16
C ASN A 61 -20.46 -13.28 -84.31
N GLY A 62 -20.43 -14.07 -83.22
CA GLY A 62 -19.30 -14.25 -82.31
C GLY A 62 -19.04 -13.11 -81.32
N VAL A 63 -19.63 -11.92 -81.50
CA VAL A 63 -19.36 -10.74 -80.64
C VAL A 63 -19.83 -10.98 -79.20
N ARG A 64 -21.09 -11.37 -79.03
CA ARG A 64 -21.68 -11.66 -77.71
C ARG A 64 -21.04 -12.86 -77.04
N LEU A 65 -20.64 -13.86 -77.84
CA LEU A 65 -19.93 -15.04 -77.34
C LEU A 65 -18.55 -14.67 -76.79
N ILE A 66 -17.78 -13.84 -77.49
CA ILE A 66 -16.49 -13.35 -77.00
C ILE A 66 -16.69 -12.53 -75.72
N GLN A 67 -17.65 -11.61 -75.70
CA GLN A 67 -17.91 -10.76 -74.53
C GLN A 67 -18.30 -11.57 -73.29
N LEU A 68 -19.12 -12.61 -73.46
CA LEU A 68 -19.44 -13.56 -72.40
C LEU A 68 -18.17 -14.25 -71.87
N LEU A 69 -17.31 -14.73 -72.77
CA LEU A 69 -16.05 -15.39 -72.41
C LEU A 69 -15.06 -14.45 -71.71
N GLU A 70 -15.02 -13.17 -72.08
CA GLU A 70 -14.22 -12.15 -71.38
C GLU A 70 -14.70 -11.90 -69.95
N ILE A 71 -16.01 -12.04 -69.70
CA ILE A 71 -16.60 -11.87 -68.36
C ILE A 71 -16.30 -13.08 -67.49
N ILE A 72 -16.64 -14.28 -67.94
CA ILE A 72 -16.46 -15.51 -67.14
C ILE A 72 -15.00 -15.95 -67.07
N GLY A 73 -14.19 -15.61 -68.07
CA GLY A 73 -12.78 -15.96 -68.16
C GLY A 73 -11.83 -14.95 -67.51
N GLY A 74 -12.33 -13.76 -67.15
CA GLY A 74 -11.57 -12.70 -66.48
C GLY A 74 -10.46 -12.05 -67.32
N GLU A 75 -10.33 -12.38 -68.60
CA GLU A 75 -9.29 -11.84 -69.49
C GLU A 75 -9.88 -11.23 -70.77
N SER A 76 -9.16 -10.27 -71.36
CA SER A 76 -9.62 -9.67 -72.62
C SER A 76 -9.20 -10.51 -73.82
N LEU A 77 -10.17 -10.75 -74.71
CA LEU A 77 -9.99 -11.45 -75.97
C LEU A 77 -9.87 -10.46 -77.13
N ARG A 78 -9.33 -9.25 -76.91
CA ARG A 78 -9.05 -8.31 -78.01
C ARG A 78 -7.76 -8.70 -78.75
N PRO A 79 -7.65 -8.40 -80.06
CA PRO A 79 -8.64 -7.79 -80.94
C PRO A 79 -9.63 -8.81 -81.53
N PHE A 80 -10.86 -8.36 -81.80
CA PHE A 80 -11.89 -9.09 -82.57
C PHE A 80 -12.82 -8.10 -83.29
N ASN A 81 -13.52 -8.56 -84.33
CA ASN A 81 -14.39 -7.71 -85.16
C ASN A 81 -15.66 -7.31 -84.38
N GLN A 82 -15.82 -6.02 -84.06
CA GLN A 82 -16.99 -5.56 -83.28
C GLN A 82 -18.30 -5.54 -84.09
N ASN A 83 -18.20 -5.32 -85.41
CA ASN A 83 -19.34 -5.27 -86.33
C ASN A 83 -19.10 -6.19 -87.54
N PRO A 84 -19.12 -7.53 -87.35
CA PRO A 84 -18.79 -8.46 -88.42
C PRO A 84 -19.95 -8.58 -89.43
N GLY A 85 -19.79 -7.94 -90.59
CA GLY A 85 -20.75 -7.98 -91.68
C GLY A 85 -20.63 -9.24 -92.54
N MET A 86 -19.39 -9.62 -92.87
CA MET A 86 -19.10 -10.76 -93.75
C MET A 86 -19.01 -12.08 -92.97
N ILE A 87 -19.40 -13.20 -93.60
CA ILE A 87 -19.38 -14.54 -92.97
C ILE A 87 -18.00 -14.89 -92.43
N PHE A 88 -16.92 -14.57 -93.16
CA PHE A 88 -15.56 -14.87 -92.70
C PHE A 88 -15.19 -14.11 -91.41
N GLN A 89 -15.66 -12.86 -91.22
CA GLN A 89 -15.42 -12.09 -89.99
C GLN A 89 -16.17 -12.69 -88.80
N LYS A 90 -17.38 -13.22 -89.03
CA LYS A 90 -18.16 -13.95 -88.02
C LYS A 90 -17.46 -15.25 -87.63
N MET A 91 -16.97 -16.00 -88.62
CA MET A 91 -16.19 -17.22 -88.42
C MET A 91 -14.90 -16.95 -87.63
N GLU A 92 -14.17 -15.87 -87.94
CA GLU A 92 -12.97 -15.48 -87.22
C GLU A 92 -13.26 -15.18 -85.73
N ASN A 93 -14.30 -14.40 -85.45
CA ASN A 93 -14.73 -14.14 -84.08
C ASN A 93 -15.13 -15.43 -83.33
N VAL A 94 -15.94 -16.28 -83.96
CA VAL A 94 -16.37 -17.53 -83.33
C VAL A 94 -15.19 -18.47 -83.12
N ASN A 95 -14.27 -18.62 -84.09
CA ASN A 95 -13.06 -19.43 -83.92
C ASN A 95 -12.23 -18.94 -82.73
N LYS A 96 -12.05 -17.62 -82.60
CA LYS A 96 -11.35 -17.03 -81.46
C LYS A 96 -12.00 -17.40 -80.12
N ALA A 97 -13.33 -17.36 -80.04
CA ALA A 97 -14.07 -17.81 -78.87
C ALA A 97 -13.89 -19.31 -78.60
N LEU A 98 -13.99 -20.16 -79.62
CA LEU A 98 -13.81 -21.62 -79.49
C LEU A 98 -12.38 -21.99 -79.07
N ASP A 99 -11.38 -21.28 -79.57
CA ASP A 99 -9.97 -21.50 -79.22
C ASP A 99 -9.69 -21.11 -77.78
N PHE A 100 -10.29 -20.03 -77.28
CA PHE A 100 -10.24 -19.69 -75.86
C PHE A 100 -10.85 -20.78 -74.97
N ILE A 101 -12.02 -21.32 -75.36
CA ILE A 101 -12.68 -22.41 -74.64
C ILE A 101 -11.79 -23.66 -74.59
N LYS A 102 -11.18 -24.04 -75.71
CA LYS A 102 -10.23 -25.17 -75.80
C LYS A 102 -9.01 -24.94 -74.91
N LEU A 103 -8.44 -23.74 -74.91
CA LEU A 103 -7.29 -23.36 -74.09
C LEU A 103 -7.58 -23.53 -72.58
N ARG A 104 -8.83 -23.32 -72.16
CA ARG A 104 -9.29 -23.51 -70.77
C ARG A 104 -9.62 -24.96 -70.41
N GLY A 105 -9.24 -25.92 -71.25
CA GLY A 105 -9.32 -27.36 -70.99
C GLY A 105 -10.66 -28.00 -71.38
N VAL A 106 -11.48 -27.33 -72.19
CA VAL A 106 -12.78 -27.85 -72.62
C VAL A 106 -12.65 -28.57 -73.97
N ALA A 107 -13.02 -29.85 -74.01
CA ALA A 107 -13.08 -30.61 -75.26
C ALA A 107 -14.38 -30.32 -76.02
N LEU A 108 -14.26 -29.59 -77.14
CA LEU A 108 -15.37 -29.31 -78.07
C LEU A 108 -15.40 -30.38 -79.17
N THR A 109 -16.00 -31.55 -78.88
CA THR A 109 -16.17 -32.61 -79.88
C THR A 109 -17.34 -32.28 -80.80
N ASN A 110 -17.12 -32.31 -82.12
CA ASN A 110 -18.13 -32.06 -83.16
C ASN A 110 -18.80 -30.67 -83.13
N ILE A 111 -18.11 -29.62 -82.64
CA ILE A 111 -18.58 -28.23 -82.69
C ILE A 111 -17.54 -27.37 -83.40
N GLY A 112 -17.86 -26.90 -84.60
CA GLY A 112 -17.05 -25.95 -85.37
C GLY A 112 -17.64 -24.54 -85.38
N ALA A 113 -16.85 -23.55 -85.82
CA ALA A 113 -17.36 -22.18 -85.95
C ALA A 113 -18.50 -22.07 -86.96
N GLU A 114 -18.49 -22.92 -88.00
CA GLU A 114 -19.53 -22.97 -89.03
C GLU A 114 -20.90 -23.28 -88.43
N ASP A 115 -20.95 -24.20 -87.47
CA ASP A 115 -22.19 -24.62 -86.80
C ASP A 115 -22.86 -23.46 -86.04
N ILE A 116 -22.04 -22.64 -85.38
CA ILE A 116 -22.50 -21.48 -84.60
C ILE A 116 -22.95 -20.37 -85.55
N VAL A 117 -22.18 -20.07 -86.61
CA VAL A 117 -22.53 -19.05 -87.60
C VAL A 117 -23.79 -19.44 -88.38
N ASN A 118 -23.97 -20.74 -88.67
CA ASN A 118 -25.17 -21.30 -89.29
C ASN A 118 -26.34 -21.48 -88.31
N LYS A 119 -26.20 -21.02 -87.05
CA LYS A 119 -27.27 -20.95 -86.05
C LYS A 119 -27.83 -22.31 -85.63
N ASN A 120 -27.01 -23.38 -85.66
CA ASN A 120 -27.40 -24.71 -85.24
C ASN A 120 -27.66 -24.74 -83.73
N LEU A 121 -28.95 -24.69 -83.34
CA LEU A 121 -29.36 -24.55 -81.94
C LEU A 121 -28.77 -25.66 -81.05
N LYS A 122 -28.79 -26.92 -81.50
CA LYS A 122 -28.31 -28.05 -80.70
C LYS A 122 -26.81 -27.96 -80.39
N LEU A 123 -26.00 -27.52 -81.36
CA LEU A 123 -24.56 -27.33 -81.18
C LEU A 123 -24.25 -26.07 -80.37
N VAL A 124 -25.04 -24.99 -80.53
CA VAL A 124 -24.95 -23.79 -79.67
C VAL A 124 -25.26 -24.15 -78.21
N LEU A 125 -26.31 -24.91 -77.94
CA LEU A 125 -26.64 -25.39 -76.61
C LEU A 125 -25.56 -26.32 -76.04
N GLY A 126 -25.04 -27.24 -76.86
CA GLY A 126 -23.92 -28.10 -76.49
C GLY A 126 -22.66 -27.30 -76.08
N MET A 127 -22.31 -26.26 -76.84
CA MET A 127 -21.21 -25.36 -76.54
C MET A 127 -21.43 -24.56 -75.26
N LEU A 128 -22.62 -23.97 -75.08
CA LEU A 128 -22.93 -23.21 -73.87
C LEU A 128 -22.93 -24.10 -72.63
N TRP A 129 -23.40 -25.34 -72.73
CA TRP A 129 -23.31 -26.30 -71.64
C TRP A 129 -21.86 -26.55 -71.22
N THR A 130 -20.94 -26.77 -72.17
CA THR A 130 -19.54 -27.03 -71.81
C THR A 130 -18.89 -25.79 -71.18
N ILE A 131 -19.29 -24.59 -71.60
CA ILE A 131 -18.90 -23.33 -70.96
C ILE A 131 -19.43 -23.26 -69.52
N ILE A 132 -20.74 -23.42 -69.30
CA ILE A 132 -21.35 -23.38 -67.96
C ILE A 132 -20.71 -24.43 -67.05
N LEU A 133 -20.59 -25.66 -67.53
CA LEU A 133 -19.97 -26.74 -66.79
C LEU A 133 -18.54 -26.37 -66.37
N ARG A 134 -17.72 -25.80 -67.27
CA ARG A 134 -16.32 -25.48 -66.97
C ARG A 134 -16.15 -24.25 -66.07
N PHE A 135 -16.90 -23.18 -66.32
CA PHE A 135 -16.67 -21.88 -65.69
C PHE A 135 -17.61 -21.58 -64.53
N THR A 136 -18.67 -22.37 -64.34
CA THR A 136 -19.61 -22.20 -63.22
C THR A 136 -19.65 -23.41 -62.32
N ILE A 137 -19.55 -24.64 -62.85
CA ILE A 137 -19.75 -25.85 -62.03
C ILE A 137 -18.43 -26.55 -61.70
N ALA A 138 -17.43 -26.51 -62.59
CA ALA A 138 -16.20 -27.29 -62.44
C ALA A 138 -15.35 -26.90 -61.22
N ASP A 139 -15.42 -25.64 -60.80
CA ASP A 139 -14.66 -25.14 -59.66
C ASP A 139 -15.37 -25.46 -58.31
N ILE A 140 -16.57 -26.07 -58.35
CA ILE A 140 -17.29 -26.58 -57.18
C ILE A 140 -16.62 -27.90 -56.74
N ASN A 141 -15.65 -27.79 -55.85
CA ASN A 141 -14.97 -28.94 -55.28
C ASN A 141 -15.45 -29.19 -53.84
N GLN A 142 -16.10 -30.32 -53.63
CA GLN A 142 -16.49 -30.84 -52.31
C GLN A 142 -15.86 -32.22 -52.13
N ASP A 143 -14.96 -32.34 -51.17
CA ASP A 143 -14.24 -33.58 -50.82
C ASP A 143 -13.57 -34.31 -51.99
N GLY A 144 -13.00 -33.57 -52.94
CA GLY A 144 -12.25 -34.15 -54.06
C GLY A 144 -13.10 -34.85 -55.12
N LYS A 145 -14.43 -34.69 -55.08
CA LYS A 145 -15.35 -35.23 -56.11
C LYS A 145 -15.34 -34.40 -57.38
N ASN A 146 -15.79 -34.99 -58.48
CA ASN A 146 -15.98 -34.26 -59.73
C ASN A 146 -17.05 -33.17 -59.57
N ALA A 147 -17.03 -32.16 -60.45
CA ALA A 147 -17.89 -30.98 -60.43
C ALA A 147 -19.38 -31.26 -60.13
N LYS A 148 -19.96 -32.24 -60.82
CA LYS A 148 -21.38 -32.60 -60.70
C LYS A 148 -21.66 -33.29 -59.37
N GLU A 149 -20.83 -34.26 -59.01
CA GLU A 149 -20.97 -35.01 -57.76
C GLU A 149 -20.70 -34.12 -56.54
N GLY A 150 -19.80 -33.14 -56.66
CA GLY A 150 -19.53 -32.13 -55.64
C GLY A 150 -20.74 -31.24 -55.39
N LEU A 151 -21.38 -30.73 -56.45
CA LEU A 151 -22.62 -29.95 -56.34
C LEU A 151 -23.77 -30.79 -55.77
N LEU A 152 -23.90 -32.05 -56.19
CA LEU A 152 -24.93 -32.95 -55.67
C LEU A 152 -24.72 -33.24 -54.18
N LEU A 153 -23.47 -33.54 -53.79
CA LEU A 153 -23.11 -33.77 -52.40
C LEU A 153 -23.38 -32.54 -51.53
N TRP A 154 -23.10 -31.34 -52.04
CA TRP A 154 -23.44 -30.10 -51.34
C TRP A 154 -24.95 -29.99 -51.12
N CYS A 155 -25.78 -30.22 -52.15
CA CYS A 155 -27.23 -30.20 -52.00
C CYS A 155 -27.69 -31.19 -50.92
N GLN A 156 -27.23 -32.44 -51.02
CA GLN A 156 -27.56 -33.51 -50.06
C GLN A 156 -27.19 -33.15 -48.62
N ARG A 157 -26.02 -32.56 -48.41
CA ARG A 157 -25.58 -32.13 -47.06
C ARG A 157 -26.44 -31.02 -46.50
N LYS A 158 -26.77 -30.03 -47.33
CA LYS A 158 -27.57 -28.87 -46.92
C LYS A 158 -29.03 -29.23 -46.71
N THR A 159 -29.54 -30.24 -47.41
CA THR A 159 -30.93 -30.72 -47.24
C THR A 159 -31.08 -31.94 -46.33
N ALA A 160 -30.01 -32.50 -45.76
CA ALA A 160 -30.05 -33.75 -44.99
C ALA A 160 -30.97 -33.72 -43.76
N GLN A 161 -31.27 -32.53 -43.23
CA GLN A 161 -32.10 -32.34 -42.04
C GLN A 161 -33.62 -32.33 -42.33
N TYR A 162 -34.02 -32.34 -43.60
CA TYR A 162 -35.43 -32.30 -44.00
C TYR A 162 -35.88 -33.70 -44.44
N GLU A 163 -36.76 -34.33 -43.68
CA GLU A 163 -37.20 -35.71 -43.92
C GLU A 163 -37.92 -35.87 -45.27
N GLU A 164 -38.61 -34.82 -45.72
CA GLU A 164 -39.38 -34.82 -46.98
C GLU A 164 -38.52 -34.56 -48.22
N VAL A 165 -37.22 -34.24 -48.06
CA VAL A 165 -36.35 -33.84 -49.17
C VAL A 165 -35.20 -34.83 -49.36
N ASP A 166 -35.26 -35.58 -50.46
CA ASP A 166 -34.19 -36.51 -50.85
C ASP A 166 -33.63 -36.17 -52.24
N VAL A 167 -32.50 -35.45 -52.23
CA VAL A 167 -31.83 -34.99 -53.45
C VAL A 167 -30.90 -36.09 -53.99
N ARG A 168 -31.33 -36.80 -55.04
CA ARG A 168 -30.56 -37.90 -55.67
C ARG A 168 -30.04 -37.54 -57.05
N ASP A 169 -30.66 -36.59 -57.73
CA ASP A 169 -30.31 -36.16 -59.07
C ASP A 169 -30.64 -34.67 -59.29
N PHE A 170 -30.35 -34.15 -60.49
CA PHE A 170 -30.74 -32.79 -60.91
C PHE A 170 -31.94 -32.80 -61.87
N THR A 171 -32.85 -33.75 -61.70
CA THR A 171 -34.05 -33.92 -62.53
C THR A 171 -35.29 -34.06 -61.66
N TYR A 172 -35.64 -35.27 -61.22
CA TYR A 172 -36.87 -35.58 -60.50
C TYR A 172 -36.88 -35.03 -59.07
N SER A 173 -35.73 -35.03 -58.39
CA SER A 173 -35.61 -34.58 -56.98
C SER A 173 -35.96 -33.11 -56.73
N TRP A 174 -36.20 -32.32 -57.79
CA TRP A 174 -36.46 -30.88 -57.71
C TRP A 174 -37.88 -30.50 -58.13
N THR A 175 -38.68 -31.49 -58.55
CA THR A 175 -39.97 -31.29 -59.23
C THR A 175 -41.10 -30.86 -58.30
N ASP A 176 -40.93 -30.98 -56.98
CA ASP A 176 -41.87 -30.58 -55.95
C ASP A 176 -41.56 -29.20 -55.33
N GLY A 177 -40.44 -28.58 -55.73
CA GLY A 177 -39.98 -27.30 -55.21
C GLY A 177 -39.39 -27.33 -53.80
N LEU A 178 -39.52 -28.45 -53.07
CA LEU A 178 -39.11 -28.54 -51.67
C LEU A 178 -37.59 -28.50 -51.53
N ALA A 179 -36.85 -29.07 -52.47
CA ALA A 179 -35.38 -29.00 -52.47
C ALA A 179 -34.86 -27.55 -52.56
N PHE A 180 -35.49 -26.69 -53.38
CA PHE A 180 -35.13 -25.27 -53.45
C PHE A 180 -35.48 -24.53 -52.16
N CYS A 181 -36.65 -24.79 -51.59
CA CYS A 181 -37.07 -24.21 -50.30
C CYS A 181 -36.11 -24.63 -49.17
N ALA A 182 -35.73 -25.90 -49.12
CA ALA A 182 -34.85 -26.46 -48.10
C ALA A 182 -33.43 -25.85 -48.16
N LEU A 183 -32.90 -25.63 -49.37
CA LEU A 183 -31.60 -24.95 -49.53
C LEU A 183 -31.65 -23.51 -49.01
N ILE A 184 -32.72 -22.78 -49.31
CA ILE A 184 -32.91 -21.41 -48.80
C ILE A 184 -33.06 -21.44 -47.28
N HIS A 185 -33.97 -22.26 -46.73
CA HIS A 185 -34.23 -22.34 -45.30
C HIS A 185 -33.01 -22.79 -44.50
N HIS A 186 -32.15 -23.68 -45.04
CA HIS A 186 -30.93 -24.10 -44.34
C HIS A 186 -29.95 -22.94 -44.13
N HIS A 187 -29.81 -22.06 -45.13
CA HIS A 187 -28.90 -20.91 -45.06
C HIS A 187 -29.57 -19.68 -44.44
N HIS A 188 -30.89 -19.54 -44.61
CA HIS A 188 -31.73 -18.44 -44.17
C HIS A 188 -33.07 -18.93 -43.61
N PRO A 189 -33.07 -19.45 -42.37
CA PRO A 189 -34.29 -19.95 -41.74
C PRO A 189 -35.41 -18.89 -41.65
N GLU A 190 -35.03 -17.62 -41.59
CA GLU A 190 -35.93 -16.48 -41.48
C GLU A 190 -36.74 -16.19 -42.75
N LEU A 191 -36.30 -16.67 -43.92
CA LEU A 191 -36.93 -16.33 -45.20
C LEU A 191 -38.08 -17.27 -45.58
N ILE A 192 -38.09 -18.49 -45.08
CA ILE A 192 -39.10 -19.51 -45.41
C ILE A 192 -39.45 -20.28 -44.15
N ASP A 193 -40.71 -20.28 -43.71
CA ASP A 193 -41.14 -21.24 -42.70
C ASP A 193 -41.39 -22.60 -43.38
N PHE A 194 -40.37 -23.46 -43.38
CA PHE A 194 -40.39 -24.72 -44.12
C PHE A 194 -41.47 -25.68 -43.61
N ASP A 195 -41.70 -25.74 -42.30
CA ASP A 195 -42.64 -26.70 -41.69
C ASP A 195 -44.10 -26.35 -42.00
N SER A 196 -44.38 -25.05 -42.21
CA SER A 196 -45.72 -24.57 -42.58
C SER A 196 -46.10 -24.79 -44.05
N LEU A 197 -45.14 -25.16 -44.92
CA LEU A 197 -45.38 -25.33 -46.36
C LEU A 197 -46.30 -26.51 -46.66
N ASP A 198 -47.24 -26.32 -47.60
CA ASP A 198 -47.99 -27.44 -48.17
C ASP A 198 -47.07 -28.25 -49.09
N LYS A 199 -46.65 -29.42 -48.60
CA LYS A 199 -45.75 -30.33 -49.33
C LYS A 199 -46.33 -30.86 -50.64
N ASN A 200 -47.64 -30.74 -50.85
CA ASN A 200 -48.29 -31.16 -52.10
C ASN A 200 -48.37 -30.02 -53.13
N ASP A 201 -48.16 -28.76 -52.75
CA ASP A 201 -48.23 -27.60 -53.65
C ASP A 201 -46.89 -27.36 -54.37
N ARG A 202 -46.65 -28.19 -55.39
CA ARG A 202 -45.41 -28.18 -56.18
C ARG A 202 -45.14 -26.82 -56.85
N HIS A 203 -46.20 -26.19 -57.39
CA HIS A 203 -46.10 -24.91 -58.09
C HIS A 203 -45.88 -23.76 -57.11
N GLY A 204 -46.63 -23.72 -56.01
CA GLY A 204 -46.49 -22.70 -54.98
C GLY A 204 -45.11 -22.72 -54.32
N ASN A 205 -44.62 -23.89 -53.93
CA ASN A 205 -43.31 -24.05 -53.30
C ASN A 205 -42.17 -23.60 -54.24
N THR A 206 -42.22 -24.00 -55.51
CA THR A 206 -41.20 -23.60 -56.50
C THR A 206 -41.25 -22.09 -56.79
N ALA A 207 -42.45 -21.52 -56.94
CA ALA A 207 -42.63 -20.08 -57.17
C ALA A 207 -42.10 -19.26 -55.99
N LEU A 208 -42.42 -19.67 -54.76
CA LEU A 208 -41.95 -19.04 -53.54
C LEU A 208 -40.42 -19.04 -53.47
N ALA A 209 -39.80 -20.22 -53.68
CA ALA A 209 -38.34 -20.35 -53.63
C ALA A 209 -37.64 -19.45 -54.67
N PHE A 210 -38.19 -19.36 -55.90
CA PHE A 210 -37.60 -18.54 -56.95
C PHE A 210 -37.79 -17.05 -56.69
N GLU A 211 -38.93 -16.65 -56.13
CA GLU A 211 -39.19 -15.26 -55.76
C GLU A 211 -38.24 -14.77 -54.66
N ILE A 212 -38.09 -15.56 -53.60
CA ILE A 212 -37.18 -15.24 -52.50
C ILE A 212 -35.74 -15.22 -52.99
N ALA A 213 -35.34 -16.18 -53.83
CA ALA A 213 -33.99 -16.23 -54.37
C ALA A 213 -33.64 -14.97 -55.19
N GLU A 214 -34.56 -14.46 -55.99
CA GLU A 214 -34.33 -13.23 -56.77
C GLU A 214 -34.32 -11.97 -55.91
N LYS A 215 -35.33 -11.80 -55.04
CA LYS A 215 -35.53 -10.55 -54.30
C LYS A 215 -34.56 -10.39 -53.13
N GLU A 216 -34.36 -11.45 -52.36
CA GLU A 216 -33.61 -11.40 -51.10
C GLU A 216 -32.17 -11.90 -51.24
N LEU A 217 -31.92 -12.83 -52.18
CA LEU A 217 -30.62 -13.47 -52.36
C LEU A 217 -29.89 -13.04 -53.65
N ASN A 218 -30.53 -12.22 -54.49
CA ASN A 218 -30.00 -11.76 -55.78
C ASN A 218 -29.54 -12.90 -56.70
N ILE A 219 -30.20 -14.07 -56.61
CA ILE A 219 -30.02 -15.22 -57.49
C ILE A 219 -31.01 -15.08 -58.65
N PRO A 220 -30.55 -14.96 -59.90
CA PRO A 220 -31.41 -14.67 -61.05
C PRO A 220 -32.31 -15.85 -61.38
N LYS A 221 -33.61 -15.63 -61.66
CA LYS A 221 -34.56 -16.70 -62.02
C LYS A 221 -34.26 -17.34 -63.38
N LEU A 222 -33.37 -18.33 -63.41
CA LEU A 222 -32.97 -18.99 -64.66
C LEU A 222 -34.02 -19.98 -65.18
N LEU A 223 -34.84 -20.54 -64.30
CA LEU A 223 -35.91 -21.48 -64.65
C LEU A 223 -37.29 -20.84 -64.48
N ASP A 224 -38.25 -21.30 -65.29
CA ASP A 224 -39.66 -21.02 -65.06
C ASP A 224 -40.26 -22.15 -64.19
N VAL A 225 -41.29 -21.86 -63.39
CA VAL A 225 -41.91 -22.85 -62.48
C VAL A 225 -42.48 -24.04 -63.27
N GLU A 226 -43.18 -23.76 -64.37
CA GLU A 226 -43.76 -24.76 -65.27
C GLU A 226 -42.70 -25.70 -65.86
N ASP A 227 -41.50 -25.17 -66.17
CA ASP A 227 -40.39 -25.93 -66.76
C ASP A 227 -39.79 -26.97 -65.78
N VAL A 228 -40.09 -26.85 -64.48
CA VAL A 228 -39.65 -27.78 -63.42
C VAL A 228 -40.81 -28.68 -62.95
N CYS A 229 -42.01 -28.14 -62.79
CA CYS A 229 -43.14 -28.87 -62.21
C CYS A 229 -43.96 -29.67 -63.22
N ASP A 230 -44.18 -29.17 -64.44
CA ASP A 230 -45.15 -29.78 -65.38
C ASP A 230 -44.53 -30.81 -66.31
N ILE A 231 -43.20 -30.94 -66.26
CA ILE A 231 -42.44 -31.81 -67.15
C ILE A 231 -42.09 -33.10 -66.45
N SER A 232 -42.41 -34.23 -67.09
CA SER A 232 -42.19 -35.56 -66.53
C SER A 232 -40.75 -35.81 -66.13
N LYS A 233 -39.78 -35.28 -66.89
CA LYS A 233 -38.36 -35.27 -66.57
C LYS A 233 -37.76 -33.91 -66.91
N PRO A 234 -37.49 -33.04 -65.91
CA PRO A 234 -36.79 -31.78 -66.13
C PRO A 234 -35.41 -31.97 -66.78
N ASP A 235 -34.95 -30.95 -67.51
CA ASP A 235 -33.63 -30.97 -68.13
C ASP A 235 -32.52 -30.84 -67.08
N GLU A 236 -31.71 -31.88 -66.94
CA GLU A 236 -30.65 -31.98 -65.93
C GLU A 236 -29.67 -30.80 -65.99
N ARG A 237 -29.30 -30.39 -67.21
CA ARG A 237 -28.34 -29.29 -67.41
C ARG A 237 -28.90 -27.95 -66.96
N SER A 238 -30.18 -27.71 -67.24
CA SER A 238 -30.88 -26.50 -66.82
C SER A 238 -30.99 -26.40 -65.31
N VAL A 239 -31.38 -27.50 -64.63
CA VAL A 239 -31.45 -27.55 -63.17
C VAL A 239 -30.06 -27.38 -62.54
N MET A 240 -29.05 -28.10 -63.02
CA MET A 240 -27.66 -27.94 -62.56
C MET A 240 -27.17 -26.49 -62.68
N THR A 241 -27.47 -25.83 -63.80
CA THR A 241 -27.06 -24.44 -64.03
C THR A 241 -27.66 -23.52 -62.97
N TYR A 242 -28.95 -23.71 -62.65
CA TYR A 242 -29.62 -22.87 -61.67
C TYR A 242 -29.16 -23.15 -60.23
N VAL A 243 -29.07 -24.43 -59.85
CA VAL A 243 -28.58 -24.85 -58.52
C VAL A 243 -27.12 -24.41 -58.29
N ALA A 244 -26.30 -24.34 -59.35
CA ALA A 244 -24.96 -23.81 -59.23
C ALA A 244 -24.93 -22.31 -58.85
N GLU A 245 -25.89 -21.50 -59.30
CA GLU A 245 -25.99 -20.10 -58.86
C GLU A 245 -26.35 -20.00 -57.36
N TYR A 246 -27.20 -20.91 -56.84
CA TYR A 246 -27.42 -21.02 -55.38
C TYR A 246 -26.14 -21.38 -54.63
N PHE A 247 -25.37 -22.35 -55.13
CA PHE A 247 -24.10 -22.74 -54.53
C PHE A 247 -23.14 -21.54 -54.41
N HIS A 248 -22.98 -20.77 -55.47
CA HIS A 248 -22.08 -19.61 -55.48
C HIS A 248 -22.54 -18.51 -54.53
N ALA A 249 -23.83 -18.20 -54.54
CA ALA A 249 -24.40 -17.17 -53.67
C ALA A 249 -24.19 -17.52 -52.18
N PHE A 250 -24.48 -18.76 -51.79
CA PHE A 250 -24.32 -19.18 -50.40
C PHE A 250 -22.86 -19.41 -49.99
N SER A 251 -22.03 -19.96 -50.88
CA SER A 251 -20.62 -20.23 -50.55
C SER A 251 -19.81 -18.94 -50.39
N ALA A 252 -20.05 -17.92 -51.23
CA ALA A 252 -19.40 -16.61 -51.09
C ALA A 252 -19.75 -15.93 -49.75
N ARG A 253 -20.98 -16.11 -49.27
CA ARG A 253 -21.42 -15.58 -47.98
C ARG A 253 -20.79 -16.33 -46.80
N ASP A 254 -20.76 -17.66 -46.85
CA ASP A 254 -20.11 -18.50 -45.82
C ASP A 254 -18.60 -18.15 -45.68
N GLU A 255 -17.93 -17.89 -46.81
CA GLU A 255 -16.53 -17.42 -46.84
C GLU A 255 -16.39 -16.03 -46.20
N PHE A 256 -17.27 -15.08 -46.55
CA PHE A 256 -17.28 -13.74 -45.97
C PHE A 256 -17.49 -13.77 -44.45
N GLU A 257 -18.45 -14.54 -43.96
CA GLU A 257 -18.70 -14.70 -42.53
C GLU A 257 -17.53 -15.37 -41.81
N THR A 258 -16.90 -16.36 -42.43
CA THR A 258 -15.71 -17.02 -41.88
C THR A 258 -14.52 -16.07 -41.81
N ALA A 259 -14.32 -15.24 -42.83
CA ALA A 259 -13.32 -14.17 -42.81
C ALA A 259 -13.63 -13.15 -41.70
N GLY A 260 -14.89 -12.71 -41.58
CA GLY A 260 -15.35 -11.82 -40.51
C GLY A 260 -15.07 -12.38 -39.12
N ARG A 261 -15.39 -13.65 -38.87
CA ARG A 261 -15.09 -14.34 -37.60
C ARG A 261 -13.59 -14.42 -37.31
N ARG A 262 -12.75 -14.60 -38.34
CA ARG A 262 -11.28 -14.60 -38.17
C ARG A 262 -10.76 -13.20 -37.81
N VAL A 263 -11.27 -12.15 -38.45
CA VAL A 263 -10.91 -10.76 -38.13
C VAL A 263 -11.36 -10.39 -36.73
N ALA A 264 -12.58 -10.75 -36.33
CA ALA A 264 -13.09 -10.50 -34.97
C ALA A 264 -12.19 -11.15 -33.91
N LYS A 265 -11.85 -12.45 -34.07
CA LYS A 265 -10.92 -13.14 -33.17
C LYS A 265 -9.54 -12.47 -33.12
N PHE A 266 -9.03 -11.98 -34.24
CA PHE A 266 -7.77 -11.25 -34.27
C PHE A 266 -7.87 -9.91 -33.53
N ALA A 267 -8.97 -9.18 -33.70
CA ALA A 267 -9.23 -7.93 -32.98
C ALA A 267 -9.32 -8.16 -31.46
N ASP A 268 -9.94 -9.25 -31.00
CA ASP A 268 -10.00 -9.61 -29.59
C ASP A 268 -8.59 -9.84 -28.99
N VAL A 269 -7.73 -10.52 -29.75
CA VAL A 269 -6.32 -10.73 -29.36
C VAL A 269 -5.58 -9.41 -29.27
N LEU A 270 -5.73 -8.53 -30.26
CA LEU A 270 -5.10 -7.21 -30.26
C LEU A 270 -5.57 -6.34 -29.09
N ALA A 271 -6.87 -6.27 -28.85
CA ALA A 271 -7.44 -5.51 -27.74
C ALA A 271 -6.92 -6.03 -26.39
N SER A 272 -6.80 -7.35 -26.24
CA SER A 272 -6.27 -7.95 -25.02
C SER A 272 -4.78 -7.68 -24.81
N VAL A 273 -3.96 -7.62 -25.88
CA VAL A 273 -2.54 -7.23 -25.77
C VAL A 273 -2.43 -5.76 -25.42
N TRP A 274 -3.20 -4.90 -26.08
CA TRP A 274 -3.23 -3.46 -25.82
C TRP A 274 -3.64 -3.13 -24.37
N ASP A 275 -4.64 -3.82 -23.82
CA ASP A 275 -5.02 -3.66 -22.41
C ASP A 275 -3.86 -4.03 -21.47
N MET A 276 -3.15 -5.13 -21.74
CA MET A 276 -1.98 -5.52 -20.95
C MET A 276 -0.85 -4.47 -21.04
N GLU A 277 -0.58 -3.91 -22.22
CA GLU A 277 0.40 -2.84 -22.42
C GLU A 277 0.02 -1.59 -21.64
N HIS A 278 -1.25 -1.17 -21.72
CA HIS A 278 -1.75 -0.02 -20.98
C HIS A 278 -1.68 -0.21 -19.46
N GLN A 279 -2.07 -1.39 -18.96
CA GLN A 279 -1.94 -1.73 -17.54
C GLN A 279 -0.49 -1.73 -17.07
N TYR A 280 0.45 -2.17 -17.92
CA TYR A 280 1.87 -2.09 -17.61
C TYR A 280 2.32 -0.63 -17.42
N GLU A 281 2.00 0.26 -18.36
CA GLU A 281 2.39 1.66 -18.31
C GLU A 281 1.83 2.37 -17.07
N LEU A 282 0.53 2.17 -16.77
CA LEU A 282 -0.12 2.75 -15.59
C LEU A 282 0.55 2.30 -14.29
N ARG A 283 0.85 1.00 -14.16
CA ARG A 283 1.41 0.43 -12.94
C ARG A 283 2.86 0.86 -12.71
N VAL A 284 3.66 0.95 -13.77
CA VAL A 284 5.03 1.48 -13.69
C VAL A 284 5.01 2.92 -13.23
N CYS A 285 4.20 3.78 -13.86
CA CYS A 285 4.08 5.18 -13.49
C CYS A 285 3.64 5.35 -12.04
N ALA A 286 2.55 4.68 -11.64
CA ALA A 286 2.02 4.77 -10.28
C ALA A 286 3.03 4.31 -9.22
N LEU A 287 3.82 3.26 -9.50
CA LEU A 287 4.87 2.80 -8.60
C LEU A 287 6.02 3.81 -8.50
N MET A 288 6.46 4.37 -9.62
CA MET A 288 7.52 5.40 -9.63
C MET A 288 7.08 6.66 -8.89
N ASP A 289 5.87 7.15 -9.15
CA ASP A 289 5.30 8.33 -8.47
C ASP A 289 5.21 8.13 -6.95
N ALA A 290 4.75 6.95 -6.49
CA ALA A 290 4.67 6.63 -5.07
C ALA A 290 6.06 6.58 -4.40
N VAL A 291 7.05 6.04 -5.11
CA VAL A 291 8.44 5.98 -4.65
C VAL A 291 9.06 7.37 -4.60
N GLU A 292 8.81 8.23 -5.58
CA GLU A 292 9.28 9.62 -5.58
C GLU A 292 8.64 10.45 -4.47
N PHE A 293 7.34 10.25 -4.20
CA PHE A 293 6.62 10.94 -3.13
C PHE A 293 7.25 10.70 -1.76
N ILE A 294 7.47 9.44 -1.36
CA ILE A 294 8.07 9.11 -0.06
C ILE A 294 9.51 9.61 0.06
N GLN A 295 10.28 9.58 -1.03
CA GLN A 295 11.62 10.16 -1.02
C GLN A 295 11.60 11.66 -0.78
N GLY A 296 10.64 12.37 -1.39
CA GLY A 296 10.39 13.78 -1.14
C GLY A 296 10.03 14.06 0.31
N GLU A 297 9.21 13.21 0.95
CA GLU A 297 8.91 13.35 2.37
C GLU A 297 10.16 13.21 3.24
N TRP A 298 11.04 12.25 2.97
CA TRP A 298 12.28 12.06 3.74
C TRP A 298 13.27 13.22 3.59
N ASP A 299 13.43 13.74 2.38
CA ASP A 299 14.34 14.86 2.13
C ASP A 299 13.83 16.15 2.81
N ASN A 300 12.51 16.37 2.85
CA ASN A 300 11.88 17.53 3.49
C ASN A 300 11.66 17.37 5.00
N THR A 301 11.83 16.18 5.57
CA THR A 301 11.64 15.96 7.01
C THR A 301 12.77 16.63 7.80
N GLU A 302 12.43 17.69 8.53
CA GLU A 302 13.29 18.27 9.56
C GLU A 302 13.24 17.41 10.83
N LEU A 303 14.40 17.04 11.36
CA LEU A 303 14.51 16.32 12.62
C LEU A 303 14.73 17.34 13.73
N THR A 304 13.84 17.34 14.72
CA THR A 304 13.93 18.19 15.91
C THR A 304 14.86 17.57 16.95
N ASP A 305 15.25 18.38 17.95
CA ASP A 305 16.07 17.92 19.09
C ASP A 305 15.24 17.11 20.12
N SER A 306 13.93 16.95 19.90
CA SER A 306 13.06 16.17 20.76
C SER A 306 13.23 14.67 20.52
N TYR A 307 13.52 13.91 21.59
CA TYR A 307 13.62 12.46 21.51
C TYR A 307 12.30 11.81 21.05
N PHE A 308 11.16 12.31 21.53
CA PHE A 308 9.84 11.77 21.20
C PHE A 308 9.56 11.86 19.70
N ASP A 309 9.76 13.05 19.10
CA ASP A 309 9.54 13.28 17.68
C ASP A 309 10.45 12.40 16.82
N ALA A 310 11.75 12.34 17.16
CA ALA A 310 12.71 11.51 16.45
C ALA A 310 12.36 10.02 16.56
N LYS A 311 11.84 9.58 17.71
CA LYS A 311 11.40 8.20 17.92
C LYS A 311 10.13 7.87 17.15
N GLU A 312 9.16 8.78 17.09
CA GLU A 312 7.94 8.63 16.29
C GLU A 312 8.30 8.47 14.80
N LYS A 313 9.18 9.34 14.27
CA LYS A 313 9.66 9.22 12.89
C LYS A 313 10.39 7.90 12.63
N SER A 314 11.10 7.36 13.62
CA SER A 314 11.73 6.03 13.52
C SER A 314 10.69 4.92 13.45
N MET A 315 9.64 4.98 14.27
CA MET A 315 8.55 4.01 14.23
C MET A 315 7.80 4.07 12.89
N ALA A 316 7.49 5.27 12.39
CA ALA A 316 6.86 5.46 11.08
C ALA A 316 7.71 4.86 9.94
N PHE A 317 9.03 5.04 10.00
CA PHE A 317 9.94 4.44 9.02
C PHE A 317 9.95 2.90 9.06
N ASP A 318 9.87 2.30 10.25
CA ASP A 318 9.78 0.85 10.42
C ASP A 318 8.42 0.30 9.94
N ILE A 319 7.33 1.04 10.15
CA ILE A 319 6.00 0.74 9.61
C ILE A 319 6.06 0.76 8.07
N TYR A 320 6.59 1.81 7.46
CA TYR A 320 6.79 1.89 6.00
C TYR A 320 7.56 0.67 5.47
N LYS A 321 8.66 0.28 6.13
CA LYS A 321 9.47 -0.88 5.72
C LYS A 321 8.73 -2.21 5.76
N SER A 322 7.84 -2.38 6.73
CA SER A 322 7.10 -3.61 6.94
C SER A 322 5.80 -3.69 6.14
N THR A 323 5.30 -2.55 5.64
CA THR A 323 4.02 -2.44 4.93
C THR A 323 4.20 -2.02 3.47
N GLU A 324 4.24 -0.72 3.18
CA GLU A 324 4.26 -0.14 1.83
C GLU A 324 5.43 -0.65 1.00
N LYS A 325 6.66 -0.61 1.54
CA LYS A 325 7.84 -1.10 0.82
C LYS A 325 7.70 -2.56 0.38
N ARG A 326 7.09 -3.42 1.20
CA ARG A 326 6.87 -4.82 0.83
C ARG A 326 5.86 -4.95 -0.31
N SER A 327 4.80 -4.14 -0.29
CA SER A 327 3.82 -4.09 -1.38
C SER A 327 4.48 -3.66 -2.70
N TRP A 328 5.37 -2.66 -2.66
CA TRP A 328 6.10 -2.17 -3.81
C TRP A 328 7.12 -3.18 -4.36
N VAL A 329 7.80 -3.94 -3.49
CA VAL A 329 8.68 -5.05 -3.93
C VAL A 329 7.89 -6.13 -4.68
N ALA A 330 6.70 -6.47 -4.18
CA ALA A 330 5.81 -7.41 -4.87
C ALA A 330 5.34 -6.84 -6.20
N GLU A 331 4.95 -5.56 -6.22
CA GLU A 331 4.46 -4.88 -7.41
C GLU A 331 5.52 -4.77 -8.51
N LYS A 332 6.76 -4.42 -8.15
CA LYS A 332 7.90 -4.41 -9.07
C LYS A 332 8.10 -5.77 -9.75
N LYS A 333 7.93 -6.88 -9.03
CA LYS A 333 8.00 -8.23 -9.61
C LYS A 333 6.80 -8.53 -10.51
N ASN A 334 5.61 -8.09 -10.12
CA ASN A 334 4.41 -8.27 -10.94
C ASN A 334 4.50 -7.51 -12.27
N ILE A 335 5.09 -6.31 -12.27
CA ILE A 335 5.34 -5.49 -13.46
C ILE A 335 6.33 -6.20 -14.40
N ASP A 336 7.44 -6.73 -13.87
CA ASP A 336 8.40 -7.53 -14.63
C ASP A 336 7.75 -8.76 -15.28
N ALA A 337 6.96 -9.50 -14.50
CA ALA A 337 6.19 -10.64 -14.99
C ALA A 337 5.15 -10.24 -16.05
N LEU A 338 4.47 -9.10 -15.88
CA LEU A 338 3.51 -8.58 -16.84
C LEU A 338 4.18 -8.26 -18.18
N LEU A 339 5.34 -7.60 -18.17
CA LEU A 339 6.09 -7.35 -19.41
C LEU A 339 6.50 -8.66 -20.09
N GLY A 340 6.99 -9.64 -19.32
CA GLY A 340 7.30 -10.98 -19.84
C GLY A 340 6.08 -11.67 -20.48
N ASN A 341 4.91 -11.53 -19.87
CA ASN A 341 3.66 -12.06 -20.40
C ASN A 341 3.22 -11.35 -21.69
N ILE A 342 3.34 -10.02 -21.76
CA ILE A 342 3.09 -9.24 -22.99
C ILE A 342 3.99 -9.73 -24.11
N GLN A 343 5.31 -9.85 -23.86
CA GLN A 343 6.27 -10.35 -24.85
C GLN A 343 5.94 -11.75 -25.34
N THR A 344 5.57 -12.65 -24.42
CA THR A 344 5.21 -14.03 -24.75
C THR A 344 3.96 -14.06 -25.61
N LYS A 345 2.91 -13.31 -25.22
CA LYS A 345 1.65 -13.24 -25.96
C LYS A 345 1.83 -12.64 -27.34
N ALA A 346 2.59 -11.54 -27.46
CA ALA A 346 2.92 -10.94 -28.75
C ALA A 346 3.64 -11.94 -29.67
N LYS A 347 4.61 -12.70 -29.16
CA LYS A 347 5.30 -13.75 -29.91
C LYS A 347 4.37 -14.90 -30.31
N THR A 348 3.51 -15.37 -29.41
CA THR A 348 2.55 -16.47 -29.70
C THR A 348 1.66 -16.16 -30.89
N TYR A 349 1.23 -14.89 -31.04
CA TYR A 349 0.38 -14.45 -32.13
C TYR A 349 1.15 -13.79 -33.30
N ASN A 350 2.48 -13.88 -33.31
CA ASN A 350 3.37 -13.25 -34.31
C ASN A 350 3.11 -11.74 -34.49
N LEU A 351 2.75 -11.06 -33.41
CA LEU A 351 2.61 -9.62 -33.36
C LEU A 351 3.98 -8.95 -33.21
N LYS A 352 4.03 -7.64 -33.50
CA LYS A 352 5.22 -6.84 -33.25
C LYS A 352 5.56 -6.88 -31.75
N PRO A 353 6.83 -7.06 -31.35
CA PRO A 353 7.22 -6.97 -29.96
C PRO A 353 6.90 -5.59 -29.38
N TYR A 354 6.37 -5.57 -28.16
CA TYR A 354 6.14 -4.36 -27.41
C TYR A 354 7.46 -3.80 -26.88
N TYR A 355 7.62 -2.48 -26.91
CA TYR A 355 8.77 -1.81 -26.30
C TYR A 355 8.22 -0.65 -25.47
N PRO A 356 8.40 -0.67 -24.13
CA PRO A 356 7.92 0.40 -23.27
C PRO A 356 8.45 1.78 -23.71
N PRO A 357 7.66 2.85 -23.58
CA PRO A 357 8.12 4.21 -23.79
C PRO A 357 9.31 4.58 -22.89
N ASN A 358 10.13 5.51 -23.36
CA ASN A 358 11.23 6.06 -22.55
C ASN A 358 10.69 6.64 -21.23
N GLY A 359 11.31 6.30 -20.11
CA GLY A 359 10.84 6.69 -18.77
C GLY A 359 9.96 5.64 -18.09
N LEU A 360 9.41 4.68 -18.83
CA LEU A 360 8.59 3.58 -18.30
C LEU A 360 9.23 2.21 -18.51
N THR A 361 10.54 2.18 -18.81
CA THR A 361 11.25 0.90 -18.99
C THR A 361 11.56 0.25 -17.65
N LEU A 362 11.80 -1.07 -17.65
CA LEU A 362 12.27 -1.76 -16.43
C LEU A 362 13.59 -1.18 -15.92
N GLN A 363 14.43 -0.66 -16.80
CA GLN A 363 15.68 -0.02 -16.42
C GLN A 363 15.44 1.32 -15.70
N ASP A 364 14.47 2.11 -16.16
CA ASP A 364 14.06 3.36 -15.49
C ASP A 364 13.49 3.08 -14.10
N LEU A 365 12.66 2.04 -13.99
CA LEU A 365 12.15 1.55 -12.70
C LEU A 365 13.28 1.07 -11.78
N ASP A 366 14.25 0.33 -12.29
CA ASP A 366 15.43 -0.11 -11.53
C ASP A 366 16.29 1.07 -11.07
N ASN A 367 16.47 2.09 -11.90
CA ASN A 367 17.20 3.31 -11.54
C ASN A 367 16.50 4.04 -10.38
N THR A 368 15.19 4.22 -10.48
CA THR A 368 14.35 4.84 -9.43
C THR A 368 14.41 4.03 -8.14
N TRP A 369 14.36 2.70 -8.24
CA TRP A 369 14.46 1.81 -7.10
C TRP A 369 15.84 1.86 -6.42
N ASN A 370 16.92 1.93 -7.21
CA ASN A 370 18.27 2.07 -6.67
C ASN A 370 18.47 3.40 -5.95
N PHE A 371 17.88 4.48 -6.48
CA PHE A 371 17.86 5.78 -5.81
C PHE A 371 17.08 5.73 -4.48
N LEU A 372 15.92 5.06 -4.45
CA LEU A 372 15.17 4.79 -3.23
C LEU A 372 16.02 4.09 -2.17
N LEU A 373 16.76 3.05 -2.54
CA LEU A 373 17.61 2.32 -1.59
C LEU A 373 18.72 3.20 -1.01
N GLN A 374 19.29 4.10 -1.80
CA GLN A 374 20.31 5.05 -1.35
C GLN A 374 19.71 6.08 -0.38
N ASN A 375 18.58 6.69 -0.75
CA ASN A 375 17.89 7.68 0.08
C ASN A 375 17.36 7.07 1.38
N GLU A 376 16.83 5.87 1.32
CA GLU A 376 16.37 5.12 2.49
C GLU A 376 17.53 4.87 3.48
N ALA A 377 18.69 4.46 2.97
CA ALA A 377 19.88 4.27 3.82
C ALA A 377 20.39 5.59 4.40
N LYS A 378 20.36 6.68 3.61
CA LYS A 378 20.75 8.03 4.04
C LYS A 378 19.81 8.53 5.15
N TYR A 379 18.51 8.44 4.95
CA TYR A 379 17.50 8.87 5.91
C TYR A 379 17.58 8.07 7.22
N HIS A 380 17.66 6.73 7.13
CA HIS A 380 17.79 5.87 8.32
C HIS A 380 19.07 6.16 9.13
N ARG A 381 20.21 6.39 8.44
CA ARG A 381 21.45 6.80 9.11
C ARG A 381 21.30 8.17 9.78
N ARG A 382 20.69 9.14 9.11
CA ARG A 382 20.43 10.48 9.66
C ARG A 382 19.58 10.39 10.93
N LEU A 383 18.50 9.62 10.88
CA LEU A 383 17.58 9.42 11.99
C LEU A 383 18.25 8.76 13.19
N ASN A 384 18.92 7.62 12.98
CA ASN A 384 19.64 6.93 14.05
C ASN A 384 20.76 7.76 14.65
N ARG A 385 21.47 8.54 13.82
CA ARG A 385 22.50 9.47 14.31
C ARG A 385 21.89 10.54 15.20
N THR A 386 20.79 11.16 14.77
CA THR A 386 20.09 12.20 15.53
C THR A 386 19.60 11.66 16.88
N ILE A 387 18.99 10.46 16.91
CA ILE A 387 18.57 9.81 18.17
C ILE A 387 19.77 9.58 19.10
N ARG A 388 20.93 9.16 18.56
CA ARG A 388 22.15 8.99 19.36
C ARG A 388 22.69 10.32 19.89
N GLU A 389 22.69 11.36 19.06
CA GLU A 389 23.12 12.71 19.43
C GLU A 389 22.24 13.29 20.53
N ILE A 390 20.92 13.13 20.46
CA ILE A 390 19.97 13.54 21.51
C ILE A 390 20.26 12.78 22.82
N LYS A 391 20.36 11.44 22.78
CA LYS A 391 20.68 10.63 23.97
C LYS A 391 22.04 10.97 24.58
N GLU A 392 23.02 11.30 23.76
CA GLU A 392 24.34 11.72 24.20
C GLU A 392 24.31 13.12 24.82
N GLY A 393 23.55 14.05 24.22
CA GLY A 393 23.32 15.40 24.73
C GLY A 393 22.65 15.38 26.10
N LEU A 394 21.58 14.59 26.26
CA LEU A 394 20.87 14.42 27.54
C LEU A 394 21.79 13.86 28.64
N ARG A 395 22.58 12.81 28.34
CA ARG A 395 23.54 12.25 29.30
C ARG A 395 24.57 13.27 29.76
N LYS A 396 25.11 14.09 28.83
CA LYS A 396 26.08 15.14 29.17
C LYS A 396 25.43 16.27 29.96
N ALA A 397 24.26 16.75 29.55
CA ALA A 397 23.55 17.82 30.24
C ALA A 397 23.19 17.44 31.68
N TYR A 398 22.68 16.22 31.89
CA TYR A 398 22.44 15.69 33.24
C TYR A 398 23.75 15.61 34.04
N ALA A 399 24.81 15.05 33.47
CA ALA A 399 26.08 14.88 34.17
C ALA A 399 26.75 16.20 34.53
N GLU A 400 26.71 17.19 33.64
CA GLU A 400 27.23 18.55 33.89
C GLU A 400 26.46 19.19 35.05
N ALA A 401 25.13 19.19 34.99
CA ALA A 401 24.28 19.73 36.06
C ALA A 401 24.50 19.00 37.40
N ALA A 402 24.60 17.67 37.38
CA ALA A 402 24.82 16.84 38.56
C ALA A 402 26.21 17.08 39.20
N ASN A 403 27.27 17.09 38.38
CA ASN A 403 28.64 17.30 38.85
C ASN A 403 28.84 18.72 39.38
N ASP A 404 28.28 19.73 38.71
CA ASP A 404 28.32 21.13 39.16
C ASP A 404 27.56 21.31 40.46
N PHE A 405 26.39 20.69 40.60
CA PHE A 405 25.62 20.69 41.84
C PHE A 405 26.39 20.05 42.99
N GLN A 406 27.03 18.89 42.77
CA GLN A 406 27.86 18.25 43.77
C GLN A 406 29.06 19.14 44.16
N GLN A 407 29.72 19.79 43.20
CA GLN A 407 30.81 20.73 43.50
C GLN A 407 30.33 21.91 44.36
N GLN A 408 29.11 22.41 44.13
CA GLN A 408 28.52 23.46 44.98
C GLN A 408 28.28 22.95 46.41
N LEU A 409 27.79 21.72 46.59
CA LEU A 409 27.64 21.09 47.91
C LEU A 409 28.98 20.93 48.64
N ASP A 410 30.01 20.48 47.91
CA ASP A 410 31.36 20.32 48.45
C ASP A 410 31.99 21.67 48.83
N SER A 411 31.76 22.72 48.03
CA SER A 411 32.21 24.09 48.32
C SER A 411 31.56 24.62 49.59
N ILE A 412 30.25 24.46 49.77
CA ILE A 412 29.54 24.87 50.99
C ILE A 412 30.09 24.10 52.19
N SER A 413 30.33 22.79 52.04
CA SER A 413 30.91 21.96 53.08
C SER A 413 32.32 22.41 53.47
N ALA A 414 33.15 22.79 52.50
CA ALA A 414 34.50 23.31 52.74
C ALA A 414 34.47 24.69 53.43
N GLU A 415 33.56 25.58 53.02
CA GLU A 415 33.36 26.88 53.65
C GLU A 415 32.90 26.76 55.11
N LEU A 416 32.08 25.75 55.44
CA LEU A 416 31.65 25.48 56.83
C LEU A 416 32.78 25.02 57.75
N VAL A 417 33.77 24.30 57.21
CA VAL A 417 34.92 23.83 57.98
C VAL A 417 35.93 24.97 58.19
N ASN A 418 36.16 25.78 57.16
CA ASN A 418 37.20 26.82 57.15
C ASN A 418 36.67 28.21 57.57
N LEU A 419 35.84 28.27 58.61
CA LEU A 419 35.33 29.54 59.13
C LEU A 419 36.38 30.28 59.94
N GLU A 420 36.82 31.46 59.48
CA GLU A 420 37.78 32.33 60.16
C GLU A 420 37.15 33.62 60.68
N GLY A 421 37.77 34.25 61.69
CA GLY A 421 37.35 35.55 62.24
C GLY A 421 36.58 35.47 63.56
N SER A 422 35.83 36.53 63.88
CA SER A 422 35.05 36.59 65.13
C SER A 422 33.81 35.71 65.06
N LEU A 423 33.32 35.21 66.19
CA LEU A 423 32.09 34.39 66.25
C LEU A 423 30.89 35.09 65.58
N GLN A 424 30.79 36.42 65.68
CA GLN A 424 29.74 37.19 65.04
C GLN A 424 29.88 37.22 63.50
N SER A 425 31.12 37.33 63.01
CA SER A 425 31.43 37.26 61.59
C SER A 425 31.15 35.86 61.03
N GLN A 426 31.52 34.81 61.78
CA GLN A 426 31.25 33.42 61.42
C GLN A 426 29.75 33.14 61.35
N LEU A 427 28.96 33.62 62.32
CA LEU A 427 27.50 33.46 62.30
C LEU A 427 26.87 34.12 61.07
N HIS A 428 27.32 35.32 60.71
CA HIS A 428 26.82 36.02 59.52
C HIS A 428 27.17 35.26 58.23
N LEU A 429 28.36 34.66 58.13
CA LEU A 429 28.75 33.81 57.00
C LEU A 429 27.86 32.56 56.90
N VAL A 430 27.65 31.84 58.01
CA VAL A 430 26.78 30.65 58.03
C VAL A 430 25.31 30.99 57.71
N GLN A 431 24.82 32.14 58.17
CA GLN A 431 23.50 32.64 57.80
C GLN A 431 23.41 33.01 56.31
N SER A 432 24.50 33.50 55.71
CA SER A 432 24.55 33.75 54.26
C SER A 432 24.56 32.45 53.45
N LEU A 433 25.25 31.41 53.94
CA LEU A 433 25.21 30.05 53.37
C LEU A 433 23.81 29.43 53.45
N THR A 434 23.05 29.74 54.50
CA THR A 434 21.66 29.25 54.58
C THR A 434 20.78 29.83 53.46
N LYS A 435 21.11 31.02 52.95
CA LYS A 435 20.39 31.64 51.82
C LYS A 435 20.78 31.07 50.46
N SER A 436 21.94 30.39 50.33
CA SER A 436 22.32 29.75 49.06
C SER A 436 21.56 28.44 48.78
N PHE A 437 20.77 27.95 49.74
CA PHE A 437 19.95 26.75 49.56
C PHE A 437 18.75 26.92 48.63
N GLU A 438 18.15 28.12 48.54
CA GLU A 438 17.05 28.38 47.59
C GLU A 438 17.49 28.19 46.12
N PRO A 439 18.60 28.81 45.65
CA PRO A 439 19.15 28.56 44.32
C PRO A 439 19.53 27.10 44.05
N LEU A 440 20.06 26.41 45.07
CA LEU A 440 20.36 24.97 44.96
C LEU A 440 19.10 24.14 44.75
N GLN A 441 18.01 24.46 45.44
CA GLN A 441 16.74 23.76 45.26
C GLN A 441 16.19 23.94 43.82
N GLU A 442 16.35 25.13 43.23
CA GLU A 442 16.02 25.37 41.83
C GLU A 442 16.93 24.55 40.89
N SER A 443 18.24 24.50 41.15
CA SER A 443 19.17 23.67 40.39
C SER A 443 18.82 22.18 40.46
N LEU A 444 18.39 21.69 41.63
CA LEU A 444 17.94 20.32 41.81
C LEU A 444 16.69 20.02 40.98
N SER A 445 15.76 20.98 40.87
CA SER A 445 14.56 20.80 40.03
C SER A 445 14.90 20.69 38.54
N ILE A 446 15.94 21.38 38.06
CA ILE A 446 16.44 21.23 36.68
C ILE A 446 17.02 19.83 36.48
N ILE A 447 17.79 19.32 37.46
CA ILE A 447 18.35 17.96 37.41
C ILE A 447 17.21 16.91 37.38
N GLN A 448 16.13 17.11 38.15
CA GLN A 448 14.95 16.25 38.11
C GLN A 448 14.27 16.22 36.74
N MET A 449 14.17 17.37 36.07
CA MET A 449 13.62 17.44 34.71
C MET A 449 14.50 16.67 33.72
N LEU A 450 15.82 16.87 33.78
CA LEU A 450 16.79 16.18 32.92
C LEU A 450 16.81 14.66 33.16
N ASP A 451 16.66 14.23 34.41
CA ASP A 451 16.55 12.81 34.77
C ASP A 451 15.30 12.18 34.13
N HIS A 452 14.16 12.86 34.22
CA HIS A 452 12.91 12.40 33.58
C HIS A 452 13.07 12.27 32.06
N GLU A 453 13.69 13.26 31.41
CA GLU A 453 13.99 13.20 29.96
C GLU A 453 14.95 12.05 29.61
N CYS A 454 15.92 11.76 30.47
CA CYS A 454 16.83 10.62 30.31
C CYS A 454 16.09 9.27 30.42
N ILE A 455 15.17 9.14 31.38
CA ILE A 455 14.34 7.94 31.56
C ILE A 455 13.42 7.75 30.34
N GLU A 456 12.74 8.79 29.87
CA GLU A 456 11.91 8.73 28.66
C GLU A 456 12.73 8.38 27.42
N ALA A 457 13.96 8.90 27.33
CA ALA A 457 14.91 8.56 26.28
C ALA A 457 15.50 7.14 26.43
N ASN A 458 15.16 6.41 27.50
CA ASN A 458 15.68 5.10 27.86
C ASN A 458 17.22 5.08 27.85
N THR A 459 17.83 6.06 28.51
CA THR A 459 19.27 6.09 28.81
C THR A 459 19.48 5.57 30.23
N GLU A 460 19.76 4.28 30.34
CA GLU A 460 19.89 3.57 31.63
C GLU A 460 21.26 3.78 32.30
N GLU A 461 22.27 4.20 31.54
CA GLU A 461 23.65 4.32 31.99
C GLU A 461 24.23 5.69 31.57
N ASN A 462 24.90 6.36 32.51
CA ASN A 462 25.58 7.62 32.27
C ASN A 462 27.04 7.56 32.73
N ASP A 463 27.97 7.38 31.78
CA ASP A 463 29.41 7.30 32.08
C ASP A 463 30.04 8.63 32.51
N TYR A 464 29.31 9.75 32.37
CA TYR A 464 29.82 11.10 32.64
C TYR A 464 29.63 11.55 34.09
N THR A 465 28.84 10.83 34.88
CA THR A 465 28.64 11.12 36.30
C THR A 465 28.35 9.84 37.08
N VAL A 466 28.79 9.81 38.33
CA VAL A 466 28.48 8.71 39.27
C VAL A 466 27.31 9.05 40.19
N TYR A 467 26.79 10.28 40.10
CA TYR A 467 25.79 10.79 41.02
C TYR A 467 24.38 10.58 40.46
N SER A 468 23.56 9.87 41.22
CA SER A 468 22.12 9.77 40.96
C SER A 468 21.37 10.96 41.55
N LEU A 469 20.16 11.20 41.08
CA LEU A 469 19.27 12.22 41.65
C LEU A 469 19.04 12.00 43.16
N GLU A 470 18.93 10.73 43.57
CA GLU A 470 18.78 10.35 44.98
C GLU A 470 20.02 10.73 45.81
N ASP A 471 21.22 10.50 45.27
CA ASP A 471 22.48 10.88 45.94
C ASP A 471 22.58 12.38 46.14
N LEU A 472 22.25 13.18 45.12
CA LEU A 472 22.33 14.64 45.17
C LEU A 472 21.29 15.23 46.12
N SER A 473 20.06 14.69 46.11
CA SER A 473 19.01 15.09 47.06
C SER A 473 19.45 14.79 48.49
N PHE A 474 19.98 13.60 48.74
CA PHE A 474 20.49 13.20 50.05
C PHE A 474 21.67 14.07 50.49
N GLY A 475 22.59 14.37 49.57
CA GLY A 475 23.72 15.26 49.81
C GLY A 475 23.29 16.67 50.22
N LEU A 476 22.30 17.25 49.53
CA LEU A 476 21.74 18.55 49.88
C LEU A 476 21.15 18.57 51.30
N ASP A 477 20.37 17.55 51.65
CA ASP A 477 19.77 17.44 52.98
C ASP A 477 20.85 17.34 54.08
N LEU A 478 21.92 16.57 53.83
CA LEU A 478 23.03 16.43 54.77
C LEU A 478 23.80 17.74 54.98
N VAL A 479 24.07 18.49 53.90
CA VAL A 479 24.73 19.80 53.97
C VAL A 479 23.83 20.81 54.70
N LYS A 480 22.52 20.79 54.44
CA LYS A 480 21.54 21.63 55.13
C LYS A 480 21.54 21.38 56.64
N GLU A 481 21.51 20.12 57.05
CA GLU A 481 21.61 19.72 58.45
C GLU A 481 22.94 20.16 59.08
N ALA A 482 24.05 20.03 58.35
CA ALA A 482 25.38 20.45 58.82
C ALA A 482 25.48 21.97 59.02
N VAL A 483 24.97 22.77 58.08
CA VAL A 483 24.91 24.25 58.19
C VAL A 483 24.08 24.65 59.40
N GLN A 484 22.90 24.04 59.58
CA GLN A 484 22.01 24.33 60.72
C GLN A 484 22.68 24.01 62.06
N LYS A 485 23.26 22.81 62.20
CA LYS A 485 24.01 22.41 63.40
C LYS A 485 25.18 23.34 63.70
N LYS A 486 25.92 23.77 62.66
CA LYS A 486 27.05 24.70 62.81
C LYS A 486 26.59 26.09 63.22
N SER A 487 25.48 26.57 62.65
CA SER A 487 24.85 27.84 63.04
C SER A 487 24.44 27.83 64.51
N ALA A 488 23.72 26.79 64.95
CA ALA A 488 23.31 26.60 66.32
C ALA A 488 24.52 26.56 67.27
N PHE A 489 25.56 25.80 66.93
CA PHE A 489 26.79 25.73 67.71
C PHE A 489 27.48 27.10 67.87
N ILE A 490 27.66 27.87 66.78
CA ILE A 490 28.28 29.20 66.85
C ILE A 490 27.44 30.15 67.71
N GLN A 491 26.12 30.12 67.54
CA GLN A 491 25.20 30.93 68.33
C GLN A 491 25.30 30.60 69.83
N ASN A 492 25.43 29.32 70.17
CA ASN A 492 25.61 28.87 71.55
C ASN A 492 26.97 29.30 72.12
N GLN A 493 28.05 29.22 71.32
CA GLN A 493 29.37 29.72 71.73
C GLN A 493 29.40 31.25 71.96
N ILE A 494 28.62 32.03 71.19
CA ILE A 494 28.46 33.48 71.43
C ILE A 494 27.83 33.73 72.80
N VAL A 495 26.76 33.00 73.12
CA VAL A 495 26.05 33.09 74.40
C VAL A 495 26.98 32.69 75.55
N SER A 496 27.66 31.55 75.44
CA SER A 496 28.60 31.04 76.47
C SER A 496 29.73 32.04 76.75
N ARG A 497 30.25 32.72 75.72
CA ARG A 497 31.29 33.76 75.88
C ARG A 497 30.80 34.98 76.67
N ASN A 498 29.51 35.32 76.57
CA ASN A 498 28.94 36.45 77.30
C ASN A 498 28.59 36.12 78.76
N MET A 499 28.62 34.84 79.15
CA MET A 499 28.29 34.37 80.50
C MET A 499 29.56 34.13 81.32
N THR A 500 30.05 35.17 82.01
CA THR A 500 31.32 35.12 82.77
C THR A 500 31.24 34.39 84.12
N ASN A 501 30.04 34.10 84.62
CA ASN A 501 29.82 33.58 85.97
C ASN A 501 29.88 32.04 86.08
N LEU A 502 30.06 31.34 84.95
CA LEU A 502 30.08 29.88 84.90
C LEU A 502 31.47 29.35 84.57
N THR A 503 31.81 28.19 85.14
CA THR A 503 33.04 27.49 84.75
C THR A 503 32.90 26.87 83.35
N PRO A 504 33.99 26.73 82.58
CA PRO A 504 33.94 26.11 81.25
C PRO A 504 33.31 24.72 81.23
N ALA A 505 33.54 23.91 82.28
CA ALA A 505 32.97 22.56 82.40
C ALA A 505 31.45 22.56 82.60
N GLN A 506 30.91 23.51 83.38
CA GLN A 506 29.46 23.65 83.58
C GLN A 506 28.75 24.15 82.31
N LEU A 507 29.37 25.10 81.59
CA LEU A 507 28.86 25.55 80.30
C LEU A 507 28.82 24.40 79.27
N GLU A 508 29.87 23.58 79.24
CA GLU A 508 29.93 22.42 78.36
C GLU A 508 28.87 21.37 78.70
N GLU A 509 28.61 21.11 79.98
CA GLU A 509 27.55 20.20 80.45
C GLU A 509 26.15 20.69 80.06
N PHE A 510 25.88 22.00 80.21
CA PHE A 510 24.61 22.60 79.82
C PHE A 510 24.42 22.62 78.30
N GLU A 511 25.48 22.90 77.54
CA GLU A 511 25.45 22.86 76.07
C GLU A 511 25.20 21.44 75.55
N GLN A 512 25.91 20.44 76.08
CA GLN A 512 25.72 19.03 75.70
C GLN A 512 24.28 18.56 75.99
N THR A 513 23.74 18.94 77.14
CA THR A 513 22.35 18.60 77.50
C THR A 513 21.36 19.28 76.57
N PHE A 514 21.52 20.58 76.32
CA PHE A 514 20.64 21.33 75.42
C PHE A 514 20.62 20.71 74.02
N ARG A 515 21.79 20.42 73.46
CA ARG A 515 21.92 19.79 72.13
C ARG A 515 21.40 18.36 72.06
N TYR A 516 21.43 17.61 73.16
CA TYR A 516 20.89 16.26 73.21
C TYR A 516 19.36 16.26 73.08
N PHE A 517 18.70 17.29 73.63
CA PHE A 517 17.25 17.41 73.60
C PHE A 517 16.70 18.25 72.42
N ASP A 518 17.51 19.13 71.83
CA ASP A 518 17.22 19.85 70.57
C ASP A 518 17.38 18.92 69.36
N LYS A 519 16.42 18.00 69.18
CA LYS A 519 16.51 16.96 68.14
C LYS A 519 16.30 17.49 66.73
N ASP A 520 15.57 18.59 66.57
CA ASP A 520 15.29 19.21 65.28
C ASP A 520 16.35 20.25 64.88
N CYS A 521 17.38 20.46 65.71
CA CYS A 521 18.49 21.37 65.47
C CYS A 521 18.02 22.82 65.20
N THR A 522 16.89 23.20 65.79
CA THR A 522 16.33 24.56 65.67
C THR A 522 17.03 25.56 66.57
N ASN A 523 17.94 25.10 67.42
CA ASN A 523 18.56 25.85 68.50
C ASN A 523 17.55 26.38 69.52
N THR A 524 16.45 25.65 69.69
CA THR A 524 15.39 25.96 70.66
C THR A 524 14.88 24.68 71.32
N LEU A 525 14.38 24.78 72.54
CA LEU A 525 13.71 23.68 73.23
C LEU A 525 12.23 23.98 73.41
N SER A 526 11.39 23.03 73.05
CA SER A 526 9.98 23.03 73.45
C SER A 526 9.84 22.85 74.96
N VAL A 527 8.65 23.15 75.51
CA VAL A 527 8.33 22.97 76.94
C VAL A 527 8.69 21.56 77.44
N SER A 528 8.39 20.54 76.65
CA SER A 528 8.66 19.13 76.98
C SER A 528 10.16 18.82 76.97
N GLU A 529 10.88 19.25 75.93
CA GLU A 529 12.33 19.03 75.82
C GLU A 529 13.09 19.78 76.91
N PHE A 530 12.65 20.99 77.26
CA PHE A 530 13.18 21.77 78.38
C PHE A 530 13.01 21.02 79.71
N LYS A 531 11.84 20.44 79.96
CA LYS A 531 11.58 19.62 81.17
C LYS A 531 12.51 18.40 81.24
N TYR A 532 12.72 17.71 80.11
CA TYR A 532 13.61 16.55 80.06
C TYR A 532 15.08 16.95 80.22
N ALA A 533 15.51 18.07 79.64
CA ALA A 533 16.85 18.63 79.81
C ALA A 533 17.17 18.92 81.28
N LEU A 534 16.23 19.55 82.00
CA LEU A 534 16.38 19.82 83.44
C LEU A 534 16.46 18.53 84.27
N SER A 535 15.61 17.55 83.94
CA SER A 535 15.62 16.25 84.61
C SER A 535 16.95 15.51 84.40
N SER A 536 17.56 15.64 83.21
CA SER A 536 18.87 15.07 82.88
C SER A 536 20.02 15.70 83.67
N LEU A 537 19.90 16.98 84.02
CA LEU A 537 20.87 17.70 84.86
C LEU A 537 20.61 17.53 86.36
N GLY A 538 19.69 16.64 86.74
CA GLY A 538 19.37 16.33 88.14
C GLY A 538 18.48 17.37 88.83
N ILE A 539 17.90 18.32 88.08
CA ILE A 539 17.02 19.35 88.61
C ILE A 539 15.56 18.87 88.49
N VAL A 540 14.99 18.42 89.60
CA VAL A 540 13.60 17.99 89.69
C VAL A 540 12.72 19.17 90.07
N TYR A 541 11.78 19.53 89.20
CA TYR A 541 10.78 20.59 89.41
C TYR A 541 9.36 19.99 89.53
N ASP A 542 8.54 20.53 90.43
CA ASP A 542 7.12 20.19 90.57
C ASP A 542 6.27 20.70 89.39
N ASP A 543 4.97 20.33 89.36
CA ASP A 543 3.96 20.62 88.32
C ASP A 543 3.77 22.10 87.91
N LYS A 544 4.55 23.05 88.44
CA LYS A 544 4.55 24.48 88.08
C LYS A 544 5.58 24.86 87.02
N LEU A 545 6.37 23.91 86.49
CA LEU A 545 7.41 24.18 85.49
C LEU A 545 6.90 24.96 84.27
N GLU A 546 5.72 24.63 83.75
CA GLU A 546 5.15 25.32 82.57
C GLU A 546 4.98 26.83 82.81
N SER A 547 4.52 27.23 84.00
CA SER A 547 4.37 28.65 84.34
C SER A 547 5.69 29.39 84.44
N VAL A 548 6.75 28.71 84.89
CA VAL A 548 8.11 29.25 84.99
C VAL A 548 8.77 29.32 83.62
N PHE A 549 8.54 28.30 82.77
CA PHE A 549 8.99 28.30 81.37
C PHE A 549 8.46 29.52 80.62
N TYR A 550 7.14 29.77 80.64
CA TYR A 550 6.56 30.93 79.96
C TYR A 550 7.00 32.28 80.55
N GLN A 551 7.37 32.33 81.83
CA GLN A 551 7.97 33.52 82.43
C GLN A 551 9.39 33.79 81.88
N ILE A 552 10.19 32.75 81.68
CA ILE A 552 11.57 32.86 81.18
C ILE A 552 11.59 33.13 79.68
N THR A 553 10.66 32.51 78.93
CA THR A 553 10.57 32.65 77.47
C THR A 553 9.78 33.88 77.02
N ASN A 554 9.26 34.70 77.95
CA ASN A 554 8.36 35.82 77.67
C ASN A 554 7.11 35.41 76.86
N ASN A 555 6.42 34.35 77.29
CA ASN A 555 5.26 33.72 76.62
C ASN A 555 5.56 33.15 75.22
N SER A 556 6.80 32.78 74.93
CA SER A 556 7.14 31.98 73.75
C SER A 556 7.01 30.48 74.05
N ASP A 557 6.52 29.71 73.08
CA ASP A 557 6.42 28.24 73.17
C ASP A 557 7.79 27.54 73.12
N PHE A 558 8.84 28.29 72.79
CA PHE A 558 10.21 27.81 72.63
C PHE A 558 11.17 28.61 73.51
N ALA A 559 12.11 27.90 74.16
CA ALA A 559 13.21 28.48 74.91
C ALA A 559 14.51 28.44 74.09
N THR A 560 15.17 29.60 73.96
CA THR A 560 16.49 29.67 73.33
C THR A 560 17.58 29.17 74.26
N PHE A 561 18.75 28.85 73.71
CA PHE A 561 19.91 28.47 74.51
C PHE A 561 20.30 29.54 75.55
N GLU A 562 20.19 30.82 75.20
CA GLU A 562 20.45 31.92 76.14
C GLU A 562 19.48 31.93 77.32
N GLN A 563 18.18 31.72 77.06
CA GLN A 563 17.16 31.63 78.09
C GLN A 563 17.37 30.40 78.98
N PHE A 564 17.75 29.27 78.39
CA PHE A 564 18.09 28.05 79.12
C PHE A 564 19.30 28.26 80.04
N ILE A 565 20.40 28.84 79.55
CA ILE A 565 21.60 29.10 80.36
C ILE A 565 21.31 30.09 81.48
N ARG A 566 20.61 31.19 81.21
CA ARG A 566 20.24 32.17 82.26
C ARG A 566 19.41 31.53 83.37
N PHE A 567 18.50 30.62 83.00
CA PHE A 567 17.75 29.84 83.98
C PHE A 567 18.67 28.91 84.78
N MET A 568 19.55 28.15 84.12
CA MET A 568 20.49 27.24 84.78
C MET A 568 21.43 27.98 85.76
N VAL A 569 21.91 29.17 85.41
CA VAL A 569 22.69 30.04 86.32
C VAL A 569 21.85 30.42 87.54
N SER A 570 20.58 30.81 87.35
CA SER A 570 19.70 31.23 88.43
C SER A 570 19.39 30.12 89.43
N VAL A 571 19.49 28.85 89.01
CA VAL A 571 19.21 27.67 89.83
C VAL A 571 20.48 27.08 90.46
N THR A 572 21.67 27.35 89.92
CA THR A 572 22.95 26.75 90.37
C THR A 572 23.88 27.67 91.18
N GLU A 573 23.67 29.00 91.21
CA GLU A 573 24.43 29.89 92.12
C GLU A 573 24.00 29.71 93.59
N ASP A 574 24.68 28.82 94.32
CA ASP A 574 24.61 28.72 95.79
C ASP A 574 25.18 30.01 96.43
N LYS A 575 24.31 30.88 96.97
CA LYS A 575 24.75 32.04 97.77
C LYS A 575 25.24 31.58 99.14
N THR A 576 26.54 31.30 99.31
CA THR A 576 27.12 31.08 100.64
C THR A 576 27.18 32.42 101.39
N THR A 577 26.44 32.54 102.49
CA THR A 577 26.40 33.78 103.30
C THR A 577 27.56 33.81 104.31
N PRO A 578 28.10 34.99 104.69
CA PRO A 578 29.20 35.10 105.66
C PRO A 578 28.93 34.38 106.99
N GLY A 579 27.67 34.33 107.43
CA GLY A 579 27.26 33.59 108.63
C GLY A 579 27.43 32.07 108.52
N GLN A 580 27.13 31.47 107.35
CA GLN A 580 27.32 30.03 107.13
C GLN A 580 28.80 29.65 107.04
N LEU A 581 29.63 30.53 106.50
CA LEU A 581 31.09 30.38 106.45
C LEU A 581 31.69 30.46 107.87
N MET A 582 31.19 31.37 108.70
CA MET A 582 31.55 31.47 110.12
C MET A 582 31.22 30.19 110.88
N ASP A 583 30.00 29.66 110.71
CA ASP A 583 29.58 28.42 111.38
C ASP A 583 30.40 27.20 110.91
N SER A 584 30.84 27.20 109.65
CA SER A 584 31.70 26.14 109.09
C SER A 584 33.09 26.15 109.72
N PHE A 585 33.70 27.32 109.89
CA PHE A 585 34.98 27.45 110.60
C PHE A 585 34.85 27.14 112.09
N ARG A 586 33.73 27.52 112.73
CA ARG A 586 33.45 27.18 114.13
C ARG A 586 33.32 25.68 114.36
N THR A 587 32.64 24.99 113.46
CA THR A 587 32.52 23.52 113.49
C THR A 587 33.88 22.84 113.34
N MET A 588 34.73 23.36 112.45
CA MET A 588 36.09 22.87 112.22
C MET A 588 37.02 23.10 113.41
N ALA A 589 36.85 24.22 114.13
CA ALA A 589 37.60 24.58 115.32
C ALA A 589 37.19 23.82 116.59
N GLY A 590 36.05 23.10 116.56
CA GLY A 590 35.44 22.50 117.74
C GLY A 590 34.99 23.54 118.76
N ASP A 591 34.25 24.56 118.30
CA ASP A 591 33.73 25.70 119.10
C ASP A 591 34.79 26.63 119.72
N LYS A 592 36.04 26.56 119.26
CA LYS A 592 37.10 27.51 119.65
C LYS A 592 37.05 28.76 118.78
N PRO A 593 37.42 29.94 119.31
CA PRO A 593 37.53 31.18 118.52
C PRO A 593 38.78 31.25 117.64
N TYR A 594 39.50 30.14 117.46
CA TYR A 594 40.67 30.02 116.61
C TYR A 594 40.76 28.60 116.05
N VAL A 595 41.42 28.44 114.90
CA VAL A 595 41.65 27.15 114.23
C VAL A 595 43.16 26.86 114.24
N THR A 596 43.55 25.61 114.49
CA THR A 596 44.96 25.20 114.41
C THR A 596 45.29 24.59 113.05
N GLU A 597 46.57 24.50 112.70
CA GLU A 597 47.00 23.80 111.48
C GLU A 597 46.53 22.34 111.45
N LEU A 598 46.43 21.70 112.62
CA LEU A 598 45.95 20.33 112.73
C LEU A 598 44.46 20.23 112.35
N ASP A 599 43.64 21.18 112.80
CA ASP A 599 42.20 21.24 112.52
C ASP A 599 41.92 21.48 111.02
N LEU A 600 42.73 22.31 110.35
CA LEU A 600 42.66 22.53 108.89
C LEU A 600 43.06 21.29 108.09
N ARG A 601 44.01 20.49 108.58
CA ARG A 601 44.42 19.23 107.92
C ARG A 601 43.37 18.13 108.11
N MET A 602 42.73 18.06 109.28
CA MET A 602 41.72 17.05 109.60
C MET A 602 40.40 17.25 108.82
N SER A 603 40.15 18.46 108.33
CA SER A 603 38.99 18.83 107.50
C SER A 603 39.19 18.61 106.00
N GLN A 604 40.24 17.88 105.60
CA GLN A 604 40.58 17.53 104.22
C GLN A 604 40.87 18.74 103.29
N ILE A 605 41.23 19.89 103.86
CA ILE A 605 41.64 21.04 103.06
C ILE A 605 42.99 20.74 102.36
N PRO A 606 43.13 21.02 101.05
CA PRO A 606 44.39 20.80 100.35
C PRO A 606 45.55 21.57 100.99
N VAL A 607 46.71 20.91 101.14
CA VAL A 607 47.89 21.44 101.84
C VAL A 607 48.33 22.83 101.34
N LYS A 608 48.22 23.08 100.03
CA LYS A 608 48.54 24.40 99.44
C LYS A 608 47.65 25.53 99.93
N MET A 609 46.38 25.23 100.23
CA MET A 609 45.42 26.22 100.73
C MET A 609 45.65 26.48 102.22
N ILE A 610 46.04 25.45 102.98
CA ILE A 610 46.45 25.59 104.38
C ILE A 610 47.66 26.54 104.47
N ASP A 611 48.67 26.38 103.61
CA ASP A 611 49.82 27.29 103.57
C ASP A 611 49.46 28.74 103.22
N TYR A 612 48.42 28.94 102.41
CA TYR A 612 47.89 30.27 102.09
C TYR A 612 47.14 30.88 103.28
N LEU A 613 46.27 30.11 103.93
CA LEU A 613 45.52 30.54 105.12
C LEU A 613 46.45 30.90 106.28
N LYS A 614 47.53 30.13 106.48
CA LYS A 614 48.58 30.45 107.48
C LYS A 614 49.26 31.80 107.25
N LYS A 615 49.34 32.26 106.00
CA LYS A 615 49.95 33.55 105.65
C LYS A 615 48.97 34.73 105.73
N THR A 616 47.68 34.45 105.65
CA THR A 616 46.63 35.47 105.47
C THR A 616 45.75 35.63 106.71
N MET A 617 45.58 34.60 107.53
CA MET A 617 44.85 34.67 108.79
C MET A 617 45.69 35.30 109.91
N PRO A 618 45.13 36.22 110.71
CA PRO A 618 45.79 36.75 111.90
C PRO A 618 46.05 35.62 112.92
N THR A 619 47.19 35.66 113.60
CA THR A 619 47.52 34.72 114.68
C THR A 619 46.85 35.15 115.99
N SER A 620 46.22 34.21 116.70
CA SER A 620 45.57 34.47 117.99
C SER A 620 46.58 34.41 119.15
N ALA A 621 46.59 35.42 120.02
CA ALA A 621 47.58 35.58 121.10
C ALA A 621 47.20 34.91 122.44
N VAL A 622 46.36 33.86 122.41
CA VAL A 622 45.80 33.23 123.61
C VAL A 622 46.49 31.87 123.88
N ASN A 623 47.57 31.89 124.67
CA ASN A 623 48.31 30.76 125.28
C ASN A 623 48.99 29.72 124.35
N GLU A 624 50.34 29.69 124.39
CA GLU A 624 51.33 28.63 124.02
C GLU A 624 51.11 27.65 122.84
N PHE A 625 50.06 27.79 122.02
CA PHE A 625 49.82 27.01 120.81
C PHE A 625 49.53 27.92 119.60
N ASP A 626 50.16 27.64 118.44
CA ASP A 626 50.04 28.39 117.17
C ASP A 626 48.62 28.28 116.56
N GLY A 627 47.66 29.07 117.06
CA GLY A 627 46.28 29.18 116.56
C GLY A 627 46.05 30.39 115.65
N TYR A 628 45.18 30.25 114.65
CA TYR A 628 44.78 31.30 113.69
C TYR A 628 43.35 31.77 113.95
N ASP A 629 43.13 33.08 114.04
CA ASP A 629 41.83 33.69 114.29
C ASP A 629 41.04 33.83 112.98
N TYR A 630 40.06 32.94 112.80
CA TYR A 630 39.18 32.96 111.64
C TYR A 630 38.05 33.99 111.79
N GLU A 631 37.67 34.41 113.01
CA GLU A 631 36.58 35.38 113.21
C GLU A 631 37.01 36.76 112.73
N SER A 632 38.22 37.19 113.09
CA SER A 632 38.81 38.44 112.61
C SER A 632 39.12 38.41 111.11
N TYR A 633 39.62 37.29 110.60
CA TYR A 633 39.89 37.10 109.17
C TYR A 633 38.63 37.20 108.31
N LEU A 634 37.53 36.57 108.74
CA LEU A 634 36.25 36.65 108.02
C LEU A 634 35.64 38.05 108.13
N ALA A 635 35.78 38.73 109.27
CA ALA A 635 35.32 40.11 109.42
C ALA A 635 36.11 41.09 108.54
N GLU A 636 37.39 40.86 108.27
CA GLU A 636 38.21 41.69 107.37
C GLU A 636 37.92 41.40 105.88
N MET A 637 37.58 40.17 105.55
CA MET A 637 37.27 39.76 104.18
C MET A 637 35.83 40.07 103.73
N PHE A 638 34.88 40.21 104.67
CA PHE A 638 33.45 40.40 104.37
C PHE A 638 32.84 41.73 104.89
N ASN A 639 33.64 42.64 105.49
CA ASN A 639 33.21 44.02 105.80
C ASN A 639 33.39 44.98 104.62
#